data_AF-A0A832P2W1-F1
#
_entry.id   AF-A0A832P2W1-F1
#
_cell.length_a   1.000
_cell.length_b   1.000
_cell.length_c   1.000
_cell.angle_alpha   90.00
_cell.angle_beta   90.00
_cell.angle_gamma   90.00
#
_symmetry.space_group_name_H-M   'P 1'
#
loop_
_entity.id
_entity.type
_entity.pdbx_description
1 polymer ?
#
loop_
_entity_poly.entity_id
_entity_poly.type
_entity_poly.pdbx_seq_one_letter_code
_entity_poly.pdbx_strand_id
1 'polypeptide(L)'
;MERLKGKKIMVWTFMGNARMYEALEKYGDRIDTIGLFSFKVRATGEIVESGVTISSMLPYINRYRHIKWLLTIANDGANSIFRALRDNTNGAQELFLSELIRIMKKYPWCDGIDIDLERGDDYSTHAESTTMFKNIYNTIKAYDSSKLMNICLPGMTSVNGSVGGENWCVYGDLDPYCDTASIMSYGMAWSGSAPGPVSPRSWLEGIYDYAVTVMNPDKIFFGMPAYGWNWQIYDTPENLGKAYRGTSHTYYAAKYWMTGVYNFTDDAPPQPFIPIVAYWDDENKVPWALPHVYDYMEGRDATRYSYPLLSASYNGRQYLTAYGKQQKLAFGTVYVDHDAMPDSYSGVVSVSNSVTTLGDEGAATYHFTLAQAGTYDVAVKLGFPFWDKNNIHISLDGNEVDFFENRLWWPYWRTTFWAVLKKGVSLSQGTHTITISLGAKGVQFYGFRVCSSFSEEPTVGEAEYTLAPRHFKDVNGDMVGPATGFKLTLEILRRKADSALVWYEDFRDDNPLPQSYWTTLSGEWSVWQDTSSSMNRPYSQLEGKGQLAWNYNNFSDIHLRAQIIFPETFSGKAGVFIGTIYCCFNYDNQRIELYEGSTLKGSYATSFSKTSAANIRSNPSFYTLEIRKRGNQVRVYSSASNTLRFTATCSDVTGYAGIRSDNKVHCQLLRLGDAWTYEPYERFDVLMPDGTFKTYGRLSRSNCSWDDEFQVFTLTADLEESATRSESITLDYDFFHSDMMPSIQCGNDYSVTIIPRDINIWISRLFLGDGDGFSILYYQDVDSLVYWANEAAYRWKLRGMCMWSLGQEDLRLWEWLPKQIE
;
A
#
# COMPACT_ATOMS: atom_id res chain seq x y z
N MET A 1 26.19 32.47 -22.97
CA MET A 1 25.41 31.46 -22.22
C MET A 1 26.28 30.21 -22.21
N GLU A 2 26.67 29.72 -21.04
CA GLU A 2 27.55 28.56 -20.91
C GLU A 2 26.81 27.31 -21.41
N ARG A 3 27.23 26.77 -22.57
CA ARG A 3 26.52 25.70 -23.30
C ARG A 3 26.32 24.42 -22.47
N LEU A 4 27.20 24.20 -21.49
CA LEU A 4 27.23 23.04 -20.61
C LEU A 4 26.56 23.26 -19.25
N LYS A 5 26.02 24.47 -19.00
CA LYS A 5 25.33 24.73 -17.74
C LYS A 5 24.16 23.75 -17.58
N GLY A 6 24.21 22.99 -16.49
CA GLY A 6 23.25 21.95 -16.14
C GLY A 6 23.30 20.67 -16.96
N LYS A 7 24.38 20.45 -17.72
CA LYS A 7 24.52 19.31 -18.64
C LYS A 7 25.79 18.49 -18.41
N LYS A 8 26.35 18.57 -17.20
CA LYS A 8 27.51 17.75 -16.82
C LYS A 8 27.08 16.31 -16.57
N ILE A 9 27.97 15.37 -16.89
CA ILE A 9 27.69 13.94 -16.73
C ILE A 9 28.74 13.34 -15.82
N MET A 10 28.29 12.78 -14.70
CA MET A 10 29.10 11.98 -13.80
C MET A 10 28.77 10.49 -13.97
N VAL A 11 29.77 9.63 -13.93
CA VAL A 11 29.57 8.17 -13.96
C VAL A 11 30.50 7.47 -12.97
N TRP A 12 30.13 6.27 -12.56
CA TRP A 12 31.00 5.41 -11.76
C TRP A 12 31.53 4.26 -12.58
N THR A 13 32.82 3.94 -12.38
CA THR A 13 33.46 2.77 -12.99
C THR A 13 33.49 1.61 -12.01
N PHE A 14 32.49 0.74 -12.08
CA PHE A 14 32.33 -0.41 -11.19
C PHE A 14 32.42 -1.75 -11.94
N MET A 15 31.83 -1.82 -13.14
CA MET A 15 31.60 -3.08 -13.86
C MET A 15 32.87 -3.82 -14.31
N GLY A 16 33.94 -3.11 -14.67
CA GLY A 16 35.16 -3.71 -15.22
C GLY A 16 34.96 -4.51 -16.52
N ASN A 17 33.82 -4.34 -17.21
CA ASN A 17 33.46 -5.09 -18.41
C ASN A 17 33.95 -4.38 -19.69
N ALA A 18 33.93 -5.08 -20.83
CA ALA A 18 34.39 -4.54 -22.12
C ALA A 18 33.64 -3.25 -22.54
N ARG A 19 32.35 -3.12 -22.21
CA ARG A 19 31.53 -1.96 -22.58
C ARG A 19 31.89 -0.71 -21.79
N MET A 20 32.24 -0.85 -20.52
CA MET A 20 32.75 0.26 -19.71
C MET A 20 34.00 0.86 -20.37
N TYR A 21 34.94 0.01 -20.78
CA TYR A 21 36.16 0.44 -21.48
C TYR A 21 35.86 1.00 -22.87
N GLU A 22 34.91 0.43 -23.61
CA GLU A 22 34.46 0.98 -24.88
C GLU A 22 33.87 2.39 -24.74
N ALA A 23 33.03 2.61 -23.71
CA ALA A 23 32.44 3.92 -23.44
C ALA A 23 33.51 4.96 -23.11
N LEU A 24 34.50 4.60 -22.28
CA LEU A 24 35.65 5.48 -22.00
C LEU A 24 36.45 5.79 -23.25
N GLU A 25 36.77 4.77 -24.05
CA GLU A 25 37.59 4.91 -25.26
C GLU A 25 36.94 5.83 -26.29
N LYS A 26 35.62 5.66 -26.52
CA LYS A 26 34.89 6.38 -27.58
C LYS A 26 34.26 7.70 -27.13
N TYR A 27 33.85 7.81 -25.88
CA TYR A 27 32.96 8.88 -25.40
C TYR A 27 33.49 9.63 -24.18
N GLY A 28 34.76 9.45 -23.81
CA GLY A 28 35.38 10.22 -22.72
C GLY A 28 35.32 11.74 -22.93
N ASP A 29 35.12 12.24 -24.16
CA ASP A 29 34.91 13.67 -24.46
C ASP A 29 33.56 14.23 -23.99
N ARG A 30 32.66 13.38 -23.49
CA ARG A 30 31.30 13.74 -23.02
C ARG A 30 31.10 13.55 -21.52
N ILE A 31 32.08 12.98 -20.84
CA ILE A 31 32.05 12.74 -19.40
C ILE A 31 32.70 13.94 -18.70
N ASP A 32 32.05 14.48 -17.66
CA ASP A 32 32.60 15.59 -16.86
C ASP A 32 33.36 15.06 -15.65
N THR A 33 32.81 14.06 -14.97
CA THR A 33 33.35 13.55 -13.71
C THR A 33 33.26 12.01 -13.67
N ILE A 34 34.28 11.34 -13.14
CA ILE A 34 34.27 9.89 -12.91
C ILE A 34 34.59 9.60 -11.46
N GLY A 35 33.71 8.84 -10.80
CA GLY A 35 34.00 8.16 -9.55
C GLY A 35 34.64 6.79 -9.81
N LEU A 36 35.89 6.63 -9.40
CA LEU A 36 36.66 5.39 -9.53
C LEU A 36 36.38 4.47 -8.35
N PHE A 37 35.45 3.52 -8.50
CA PHE A 37 35.17 2.45 -7.53
C PHE A 37 36.34 1.45 -7.43
N SER A 38 37.39 1.90 -6.74
CA SER A 38 38.68 1.23 -6.59
C SER A 38 39.13 1.15 -5.13
N PHE A 39 38.37 1.69 -4.18
CA PHE A 39 38.74 1.70 -2.76
C PHE A 39 37.58 1.32 -1.85
N LYS A 40 37.88 0.53 -0.82
CA LYS A 40 36.96 0.18 0.26
C LYS A 40 37.55 0.58 1.60
N VAL A 41 36.68 1.01 2.52
CA VAL A 41 37.08 1.31 3.90
C VAL A 41 36.69 0.18 4.84
N ARG A 42 37.55 -0.14 5.80
CA ARG A 42 37.27 -1.08 6.89
C ARG A 42 36.71 -0.37 8.11
N ALA A 43 36.08 -1.11 9.03
CA ALA A 43 35.60 -0.56 10.31
C ALA A 43 36.72 0.07 11.16
N THR A 44 37.99 -0.25 10.90
CA THR A 44 39.15 0.36 11.54
C THR A 44 39.51 1.73 10.98
N GLY A 45 38.92 2.15 9.85
CA GLY A 45 39.32 3.34 9.09
C GLY A 45 40.35 3.09 7.99
N GLU A 46 40.93 1.90 7.91
CA GLU A 46 41.91 1.56 6.86
C GLU A 46 41.24 1.55 5.47
N ILE A 47 41.91 2.15 4.47
CA ILE A 47 41.47 2.13 3.08
C ILE A 47 42.28 1.13 2.27
N VAL A 48 41.59 0.14 1.70
CA VAL A 48 42.17 -0.89 0.85
C VAL A 48 41.77 -0.69 -0.61
N GLU A 49 42.71 -0.93 -1.51
CA GLU A 49 42.45 -0.87 -2.95
C GLU A 49 41.76 -2.18 -3.39
N SER A 50 40.55 -2.08 -3.93
CA SER A 50 39.74 -3.20 -4.39
C SER A 50 38.67 -2.71 -5.39
N GLY A 51 38.29 -3.53 -6.36
CA GLY A 51 37.38 -3.12 -7.45
C GLY A 51 38.12 -2.97 -8.77
N VAL A 52 37.74 -1.98 -9.58
CA VAL A 52 38.42 -1.71 -10.86
C VAL A 52 39.84 -1.26 -10.59
N THR A 53 40.84 -1.92 -11.18
CA THR A 53 42.25 -1.60 -10.92
C THR A 53 42.62 -0.26 -11.54
N ILE A 54 43.32 0.59 -10.78
CA ILE A 54 43.74 1.91 -11.26
C ILE A 54 44.63 1.81 -12.51
N SER A 55 45.47 0.77 -12.60
CA SER A 55 46.33 0.52 -13.76
C SER A 55 45.54 0.36 -15.06
N SER A 56 44.36 -0.26 -15.01
CA SER A 56 43.48 -0.40 -16.18
C SER A 56 42.85 0.93 -16.62
N MET A 57 42.81 1.92 -15.73
CA MET A 57 42.20 3.23 -15.98
C MET A 57 43.21 4.28 -16.47
N LEU A 58 44.51 4.07 -16.21
CA LEU A 58 45.58 5.03 -16.58
C LEU A 58 45.57 5.49 -18.05
N PRO A 59 45.31 4.63 -19.06
CA PRO A 59 45.24 5.08 -20.44
C PRO A 59 44.19 6.18 -20.66
N TYR A 60 43.01 6.03 -20.04
CA TYR A 60 41.90 6.98 -20.15
C TYR A 60 42.13 8.24 -19.31
N ILE A 61 42.70 8.09 -18.11
CA ILE A 61 43.11 9.22 -17.25
C ILE A 61 44.13 10.12 -17.96
N ASN A 62 45.07 9.52 -18.68
CA ASN A 62 46.09 10.27 -19.43
C ASN A 62 45.52 10.92 -20.70
N ARG A 63 44.52 10.28 -21.33
CA ARG A 63 43.88 10.80 -22.55
C ARG A 63 42.89 11.94 -22.25
N TYR A 64 42.03 11.78 -21.26
CA TYR A 64 40.92 12.69 -20.98
C TYR A 64 41.21 13.54 -19.74
N ARG A 65 42.06 14.55 -19.92
CA ARG A 65 42.51 15.46 -18.84
C ARG A 65 41.45 16.46 -18.35
N HIS A 66 40.35 16.59 -19.07
CA HIS A 66 39.23 17.45 -18.69
C HIS A 66 38.29 16.76 -17.67
N ILE A 67 38.24 15.42 -17.68
CA ILE A 67 37.43 14.64 -16.73
C ILE A 67 37.98 14.87 -15.33
N LYS A 68 37.08 15.11 -14.38
CA LYS A 68 37.37 15.11 -12.95
C LYS A 68 37.40 13.69 -12.43
N TRP A 69 38.60 13.19 -12.11
CA TRP A 69 38.79 11.83 -11.64
C TRP A 69 38.81 11.80 -10.12
N LEU A 70 37.75 11.27 -9.52
CA LEU A 70 37.59 11.14 -8.08
C LEU A 70 37.87 9.69 -7.66
N LEU A 71 38.67 9.50 -6.62
CA LEU A 71 38.86 8.16 -6.04
C LEU A 71 37.62 7.86 -5.18
N THR A 72 36.82 6.86 -5.54
CA THR A 72 35.63 6.49 -4.74
C THR A 72 36.02 5.55 -3.61
N ILE A 73 35.64 5.90 -2.39
CA ILE A 73 35.81 5.07 -1.20
C ILE A 73 34.43 4.64 -0.71
N ALA A 74 34.19 3.33 -0.75
CA ALA A 74 32.92 2.74 -0.37
C ALA A 74 32.99 1.90 0.92
N ASN A 75 31.89 1.87 1.69
CA ASN A 75 31.69 0.89 2.75
C ASN A 75 30.84 -0.32 2.31
N ASP A 76 30.46 -0.40 1.02
CA ASP A 76 29.59 -1.43 0.44
C ASP A 76 28.27 -1.64 1.23
N GLY A 77 27.72 -0.57 1.80
CA GLY A 77 26.49 -0.64 2.61
C GLY A 77 26.66 -1.38 3.95
N ALA A 78 27.88 -1.59 4.45
CA ALA A 78 28.11 -2.14 5.78
C ALA A 78 27.92 -1.07 6.87
N ASN A 79 26.76 -1.11 7.55
CA ASN A 79 26.43 -0.20 8.65
C ASN A 79 27.49 -0.18 9.77
N SER A 80 28.07 -1.33 10.12
CA SER A 80 29.09 -1.41 11.17
C SER A 80 30.35 -0.58 10.85
N ILE A 81 30.67 -0.43 9.57
CA ILE A 81 31.80 0.40 9.11
C ILE A 81 31.43 1.87 9.18
N PHE A 82 30.25 2.26 8.66
CA PHE A 82 29.76 3.63 8.75
C PHE A 82 29.74 4.09 10.22
N ARG A 83 29.12 3.28 11.08
CA ARG A 83 29.02 3.54 12.52
C ARG A 83 30.39 3.73 13.18
N ALA A 84 31.36 2.86 12.87
CA ALA A 84 32.70 2.97 13.43
C ALA A 84 33.39 4.29 13.03
N LEU A 85 33.22 4.73 11.77
CA LEU A 85 33.73 6.01 11.30
C LEU A 85 33.00 7.20 11.94
N ARG A 86 31.67 7.15 12.02
CA ARG A 86 30.83 8.22 12.60
C ARG A 86 31.15 8.43 14.08
N ASP A 87 31.15 7.35 14.84
CA ASP A 87 31.33 7.33 16.30
C ASP A 87 32.81 7.34 16.70
N ASN A 88 33.71 7.36 15.70
CA ASN A 88 35.15 7.29 15.86
C ASN A 88 35.62 6.14 16.77
N THR A 89 35.04 4.97 16.57
CA THR A 89 35.31 3.79 17.40
C THR A 89 36.78 3.40 17.29
N ASN A 90 37.50 3.36 18.42
CA ASN A 90 38.93 3.03 18.49
C ASN A 90 39.82 3.86 17.54
N GLY A 91 39.43 5.10 17.25
CA GLY A 91 40.18 6.00 16.39
C GLY A 91 39.99 5.78 14.88
N ALA A 92 38.91 5.11 14.49
CA ALA A 92 38.65 4.77 13.09
C ALA A 92 38.48 5.99 12.19
N GLN A 93 37.88 7.07 12.68
CA GLN A 93 37.76 8.31 11.91
C GLN A 93 39.13 8.94 11.70
N GLU A 94 39.99 9.03 12.71
CA GLU A 94 41.33 9.62 12.51
C GLU A 94 42.16 8.81 11.51
N LEU A 95 42.11 7.47 11.59
CA LEU A 95 42.80 6.63 10.61
C LEU A 95 42.25 6.88 9.21
N PHE A 96 40.93 6.87 9.05
CA PHE A 96 40.28 7.12 7.76
C PHE A 96 40.69 8.47 7.14
N LEU A 97 40.66 9.54 7.93
CA LEU A 97 41.09 10.86 7.49
C LEU A 97 42.55 10.87 7.02
N SER A 98 43.44 10.18 7.73
CA SER A 98 44.86 10.07 7.33
C SER A 98 45.04 9.22 6.06
N GLU A 99 44.22 8.18 5.90
CA GLU A 99 44.24 7.28 4.74
C GLU A 99 43.76 7.98 3.46
N LEU A 100 42.77 8.87 3.56
CA LEU A 100 42.35 9.74 2.44
C LEU A 100 43.52 10.56 1.90
N ILE A 101 44.34 11.13 2.79
CA ILE A 101 45.53 11.88 2.39
C ILE A 101 46.60 10.93 1.82
N ARG A 102 46.78 9.74 2.40
CA ARG A 102 47.72 8.74 1.90
C ARG A 102 47.40 8.34 0.45
N ILE A 103 46.13 8.06 0.13
CA ILE A 103 45.73 7.66 -1.23
C ILE A 103 45.83 8.82 -2.23
N MET A 104 45.50 10.06 -1.85
CA MET A 104 45.69 11.22 -2.73
C MET A 104 47.17 11.51 -2.99
N LYS A 105 48.06 11.27 -2.02
CA LYS A 105 49.52 11.32 -2.23
C LYS A 105 50.02 10.21 -3.15
N LYS A 106 49.44 9.01 -3.06
CA LYS A 106 49.76 7.88 -3.96
C LYS A 106 49.31 8.18 -5.39
N TYR A 107 48.19 8.87 -5.57
CA TYR A 107 47.59 9.18 -6.87
C TYR A 107 47.41 10.69 -7.06
N PRO A 108 48.51 11.46 -7.22
CA PRO A 108 48.46 12.93 -7.21
C PRO A 108 47.67 13.53 -8.37
N TRP A 109 47.46 12.76 -9.44
CA TRP A 109 46.66 13.14 -10.61
C TRP A 109 45.15 13.19 -10.35
N CYS A 110 44.64 12.59 -9.26
CA CYS A 110 43.22 12.63 -8.97
C CYS A 110 42.76 14.07 -8.67
N ASP A 111 41.56 14.42 -9.09
CA ASP A 111 40.98 15.74 -8.78
C ASP A 111 40.42 15.77 -7.36
N GLY A 112 40.23 14.61 -6.71
CA GLY A 112 39.66 14.55 -5.38
C GLY A 112 39.16 13.16 -4.99
N ILE A 113 38.19 13.16 -4.08
CA ILE A 113 37.59 11.97 -3.49
C ILE A 113 36.08 11.96 -3.73
N ASP A 114 35.53 10.77 -3.95
CA ASP A 114 34.10 10.49 -3.94
C ASP A 114 33.79 9.61 -2.71
N ILE A 115 32.97 10.13 -1.80
CA ILE A 115 32.65 9.44 -0.53
C ILE A 115 31.31 8.74 -0.65
N ASP A 116 31.36 7.41 -0.68
CA ASP A 116 30.21 6.52 -0.78
C ASP A 116 30.03 5.72 0.51
N LEU A 117 29.58 6.42 1.55
CA LEU A 117 29.26 5.81 2.85
C LEU A 117 27.74 5.68 2.96
N GLU A 118 27.25 4.46 2.96
CA GLU A 118 25.81 4.13 3.00
C GLU A 118 25.42 3.43 4.32
N ARG A 119 24.12 3.40 4.62
CA ARG A 119 23.54 2.78 5.83
C ARG A 119 23.98 3.42 7.14
N GLY A 120 23.86 4.73 7.27
CA GLY A 120 24.27 5.49 8.46
C GLY A 120 23.32 5.47 9.67
N ASP A 121 22.33 4.57 9.72
CA ASP A 121 21.21 4.53 10.70
C ASP A 121 20.09 5.57 10.43
N ASP A 122 19.21 5.78 11.43
CA ASP A 122 18.05 6.66 11.36
C ASP A 122 18.38 8.14 11.70
N TYR A 123 17.34 8.98 11.72
CA TYR A 123 17.44 10.42 11.97
C TYR A 123 18.12 10.80 13.29
N SER A 124 18.14 9.92 14.30
CA SER A 124 18.80 10.22 15.58
C SER A 124 20.31 10.45 15.46
N THR A 125 20.93 10.03 14.36
CA THR A 125 22.37 10.07 14.14
C THR A 125 22.82 11.16 13.16
N HIS A 126 21.91 12.05 12.75
CA HIS A 126 22.19 13.00 11.68
C HIS A 126 23.27 14.03 12.03
N ALA A 127 23.30 14.50 13.28
CA ALA A 127 24.26 15.53 13.70
C ALA A 127 25.70 14.99 13.74
N GLU A 128 25.89 13.77 14.24
CA GLU A 128 27.17 13.07 14.29
C GLU A 128 27.65 12.73 12.88
N SER A 129 26.74 12.29 12.01
CA SER A 129 27.05 12.01 10.61
C SER A 129 27.48 13.28 9.87
N THR A 130 26.74 14.39 10.00
CA THR A 130 27.14 15.70 9.47
C THR A 130 28.52 16.12 9.97
N THR A 131 28.82 15.89 11.25
CA THR A 131 30.14 16.19 11.83
C THR A 131 31.26 15.36 11.20
N MET A 132 31.04 14.06 10.97
CA MET A 132 31.99 13.20 10.25
C MET A 132 32.28 13.74 8.84
N PHE A 133 31.24 14.06 8.05
CA PHE A 133 31.42 14.60 6.70
C PHE A 133 32.10 15.97 6.68
N LYS A 134 31.80 16.83 7.65
CA LYS A 134 32.53 18.09 7.88
C LYS A 134 34.03 17.83 8.13
N ASN A 135 34.38 16.84 8.95
CA ASN A 135 35.77 16.50 9.23
C ASN A 135 36.50 15.97 7.98
N ILE A 136 35.83 15.14 7.18
CA ILE A 136 36.35 14.66 5.90
C ILE A 136 36.63 15.84 4.96
N TYR A 137 35.64 16.71 4.75
CA TYR A 137 35.77 17.87 3.87
C TYR A 137 36.91 18.80 4.31
N ASN A 138 36.95 19.16 5.59
CA ASN A 138 38.00 20.04 6.13
C ASN A 138 39.39 19.40 6.00
N THR A 139 39.51 18.08 6.18
CA THR A 139 40.78 17.37 6.02
C THR A 139 41.26 17.43 4.57
N ILE A 140 40.38 17.20 3.59
CA ILE A 140 40.69 17.29 2.16
C ILE A 140 41.12 18.71 1.80
N LYS A 141 40.33 19.72 2.19
CA LYS A 141 40.62 21.14 1.88
C LYS A 141 41.87 21.68 2.57
N ALA A 142 42.19 21.19 3.77
CA ALA A 142 43.42 21.55 4.47
C ALA A 142 44.67 20.93 3.83
N TYR A 143 44.55 19.74 3.25
CA TYR A 143 45.65 19.12 2.50
C TYR A 143 45.92 19.84 1.18
N ASP A 144 44.87 20.10 0.39
CA ASP A 144 44.94 20.84 -0.86
C ASP A 144 43.54 21.39 -1.20
N SER A 145 43.40 22.71 -1.18
CA SER A 145 42.11 23.38 -1.40
C SER A 145 41.56 23.20 -2.81
N SER A 146 42.38 22.76 -3.77
CA SER A 146 41.95 22.43 -5.13
C SER A 146 41.32 21.05 -5.26
N LYS A 147 41.52 20.16 -4.28
CA LYS A 147 40.93 18.81 -4.29
C LYS A 147 39.43 18.88 -4.05
N LEU A 148 38.68 18.12 -4.83
CA LEU A 148 37.24 18.03 -4.78
C LEU A 148 36.78 16.93 -3.81
N MET A 149 35.59 17.12 -3.24
CA MET A 149 34.86 16.10 -2.51
C MET A 149 33.44 15.98 -3.08
N ASN A 150 33.15 14.83 -3.69
CA ASN A 150 31.78 14.41 -3.95
C ASN A 150 31.25 13.61 -2.75
N ILE A 151 29.97 13.79 -2.44
CA ILE A 151 29.24 12.98 -1.46
C ILE A 151 28.11 12.22 -2.16
N CYS A 152 28.02 10.91 -1.95
CA CYS A 152 26.87 10.10 -2.34
C CYS A 152 25.79 10.20 -1.25
N LEU A 153 24.56 10.54 -1.63
CA LEU A 153 23.45 10.77 -0.72
C LEU A 153 22.28 9.83 -1.03
N PRO A 154 21.57 9.30 -0.03
CA PRO A 154 20.34 8.54 -0.26
C PRO A 154 19.26 9.46 -0.84
N GLY A 155 18.34 8.96 -1.67
CA GLY A 155 17.20 9.73 -2.16
C GLY A 155 16.18 10.06 -1.06
N MET A 156 16.00 11.35 -0.75
CA MET A 156 15.10 11.84 0.29
C MET A 156 14.13 12.89 -0.25
N THR A 157 12.84 12.81 0.12
CA THR A 157 11.81 13.80 -0.29
C THR A 157 11.56 14.89 0.75
N SER A 158 12.16 14.77 1.94
CA SER A 158 12.12 15.75 3.03
C SER A 158 13.16 15.38 4.08
N VAL A 159 13.29 16.18 5.14
CA VAL A 159 13.92 15.71 6.39
C VAL A 159 13.18 14.46 6.87
N ASN A 160 13.94 13.41 7.20
CA ASN A 160 13.40 12.10 7.57
C ASN A 160 12.50 11.44 6.49
N GLY A 161 12.67 11.82 5.21
CA GLY A 161 11.87 11.39 4.07
C GLY A 161 12.50 10.29 3.22
N SER A 162 13.45 9.51 3.75
CA SER A 162 14.02 8.35 3.04
C SER A 162 13.07 7.16 3.06
N VAL A 163 12.77 6.59 1.89
CA VAL A 163 11.93 5.39 1.77
C VAL A 163 12.60 4.17 2.41
N GLY A 164 13.91 4.04 2.28
CA GLY A 164 14.70 2.95 2.86
C GLY A 164 14.97 3.08 4.36
N GLY A 165 14.50 4.16 5.01
CA GLY A 165 14.71 4.42 6.44
C GLY A 165 16.08 5.00 6.79
N GLU A 166 17.00 5.12 5.83
CA GLU A 166 18.31 5.75 5.99
C GLU A 166 18.17 7.26 6.06
N ASN A 167 17.99 7.77 7.28
CA ASN A 167 17.72 9.18 7.56
C ASN A 167 18.87 9.86 8.32
N TRP A 168 20.06 9.27 8.28
CA TRP A 168 21.30 9.75 8.91
C TRP A 168 21.80 11.10 8.37
N CYS A 169 21.18 11.69 7.36
CA CYS A 169 21.65 12.93 6.74
C CYS A 169 20.56 13.98 6.61
N VAL A 170 20.97 15.25 6.61
CA VAL A 170 20.14 16.40 6.24
C VAL A 170 20.89 17.15 5.15
N TYR A 171 20.33 17.22 3.94
CA TYR A 171 21.00 17.79 2.77
C TYR A 171 21.51 19.22 3.02
N GLY A 172 20.70 20.09 3.65
CA GLY A 172 21.12 21.46 3.93
C GLY A 172 22.30 21.59 4.90
N ASP A 173 22.43 20.65 5.84
CA ASP A 173 23.56 20.63 6.77
C ASP A 173 24.86 20.17 6.10
N LEU A 174 24.75 19.42 5.01
CA LEU A 174 25.88 18.90 4.23
C LEU A 174 26.29 19.81 3.06
N ASP A 175 25.44 20.75 2.63
CA ASP A 175 25.74 21.69 1.53
C ASP A 175 27.07 22.44 1.73
N PRO A 176 27.45 22.92 2.94
CA PRO A 176 28.75 23.57 3.16
C PRO A 176 29.96 22.63 3.09
N TYR A 177 29.74 21.31 3.18
CA TYR A 177 30.77 20.29 3.39
C TYR A 177 30.90 19.32 2.20
N CYS A 178 30.57 19.81 0.99
CA CYS A 178 30.82 19.11 -0.26
C CYS A 178 31.05 20.12 -1.41
N ASP A 179 31.78 19.69 -2.44
CA ASP A 179 31.89 20.43 -3.71
C ASP A 179 30.78 20.01 -4.68
N THR A 180 30.46 18.71 -4.70
CA THR A 180 29.35 18.14 -5.45
C THR A 180 28.64 17.09 -4.60
N ALA A 181 27.36 16.86 -4.91
CA ALA A 181 26.56 15.81 -4.29
C ALA A 181 25.89 14.97 -5.36
N SER A 182 26.03 13.66 -5.26
CA SER A 182 25.35 12.69 -6.11
C SER A 182 24.21 12.05 -5.32
N ILE A 183 22.98 12.42 -5.63
CA ILE A 183 21.82 11.84 -4.97
C ILE A 183 21.47 10.53 -5.67
N MET A 184 21.56 9.42 -4.97
CA MET A 184 21.31 8.06 -5.47
C MET A 184 19.81 7.80 -5.52
N SER A 185 19.12 8.51 -6.43
CA SER A 185 17.68 8.42 -6.64
C SER A 185 17.29 7.21 -7.50
N TYR A 186 17.80 6.04 -7.13
CA TYR A 186 17.51 4.74 -7.72
C TYR A 186 17.46 3.64 -6.64
N GLY A 187 16.83 2.52 -6.98
CA GLY A 187 16.68 1.39 -6.05
C GLY A 187 15.34 1.36 -5.30
N MET A 188 14.36 2.15 -5.74
CA MET A 188 12.98 2.08 -5.24
C MET A 188 12.36 0.71 -5.57
N ALA A 189 12.46 0.30 -6.85
CA ALA A 189 12.25 -1.09 -7.26
C ALA A 189 13.61 -1.82 -7.34
N TRP A 190 13.68 -3.00 -6.73
CA TRP A 190 14.89 -3.80 -6.59
C TRP A 190 14.58 -5.30 -6.65
N SER A 191 15.58 -6.17 -6.55
CA SER A 191 15.41 -7.62 -6.76
C SER A 191 14.27 -8.24 -5.95
N GLY A 192 14.05 -7.78 -4.71
CA GLY A 192 13.03 -8.28 -3.79
C GLY A 192 11.73 -7.49 -3.75
N SER A 193 11.59 -6.37 -4.47
CA SER A 193 10.34 -5.58 -4.51
C SER A 193 9.30 -6.21 -5.44
N ALA A 194 8.07 -5.69 -5.40
CA ALA A 194 7.16 -5.85 -6.53
C ALA A 194 7.79 -5.25 -7.82
N PRO A 195 7.45 -5.78 -9.00
CA PRO A 195 7.94 -5.26 -10.27
C PRO A 195 7.46 -3.83 -10.54
N GLY A 196 8.38 -2.96 -10.97
CA GLY A 196 8.09 -1.56 -11.28
C GLY A 196 9.33 -0.79 -11.73
N PRO A 197 9.21 0.52 -11.99
CA PRO A 197 10.34 1.36 -12.39
C PRO A 197 11.37 1.47 -11.26
N VAL A 198 12.66 1.36 -11.60
CA VAL A 198 13.78 1.48 -10.63
C VAL A 198 13.77 2.82 -9.90
N SER A 199 13.36 3.87 -10.62
CA SER A 199 13.24 5.24 -10.14
C SER A 199 11.89 5.82 -10.61
N PRO A 200 10.78 5.60 -9.88
CA PRO A 200 9.47 6.11 -10.26
C PRO A 200 9.48 7.64 -10.33
N ARG A 201 8.73 8.21 -11.28
CA ARG A 201 8.69 9.66 -11.52
C ARG A 201 8.30 10.47 -10.28
N SER A 202 7.23 10.07 -9.59
CA SER A 202 6.74 10.79 -8.41
C SER A 202 7.79 10.88 -7.30
N TRP A 203 8.61 9.84 -7.15
CA TRP A 203 9.70 9.81 -6.19
C TRP A 203 10.87 10.69 -6.64
N LEU A 204 11.26 10.63 -7.92
CA LEU A 204 12.27 11.53 -8.49
C LEU A 204 11.87 13.00 -8.32
N GLU A 205 10.64 13.36 -8.69
CA GLU A 205 10.13 14.72 -8.54
C GLU A 205 10.15 15.16 -7.06
N GLY A 206 9.67 14.32 -6.14
CA GLY A 206 9.70 14.60 -4.71
C GLY A 206 11.12 14.81 -4.16
N ILE A 207 12.11 14.04 -4.61
CA ILE A 207 13.51 14.20 -4.20
C ILE A 207 14.05 15.55 -4.63
N TYR A 208 13.90 15.89 -5.92
CA TYR A 208 14.56 17.08 -6.46
C TYR A 208 13.79 18.37 -6.20
N ASP A 209 12.46 18.32 -6.05
CA ASP A 209 11.68 19.46 -5.54
C ASP A 209 12.10 19.81 -4.10
N TYR A 210 12.48 18.82 -3.27
CA TYR A 210 13.06 19.07 -1.95
C TYR A 210 14.53 19.53 -2.04
N ALA A 211 15.39 18.78 -2.75
CA ALA A 211 16.83 18.99 -2.73
C ALA A 211 17.23 20.43 -3.13
N VAL A 212 16.60 21.00 -4.15
CA VAL A 212 16.89 22.37 -4.63
C VAL A 212 16.48 23.47 -3.66
N THR A 213 15.67 23.17 -2.64
CA THR A 213 15.26 24.14 -1.62
C THR A 213 16.24 24.22 -0.46
N VAL A 214 17.09 23.20 -0.30
CA VAL A 214 17.98 23.05 0.87
C VAL A 214 19.46 22.94 0.51
N MET A 215 19.81 22.58 -0.72
CA MET A 215 21.19 22.46 -1.20
C MET A 215 21.36 23.26 -2.49
N ASN A 216 22.56 23.80 -2.73
CA ASN A 216 22.81 24.58 -3.95
C ASN A 216 22.66 23.70 -5.21
N PRO A 217 21.72 24.01 -6.14
CA PRO A 217 21.51 23.20 -7.34
C PRO A 217 22.77 23.00 -8.20
N ASP A 218 23.69 23.97 -8.25
CA ASP A 218 24.93 23.89 -9.03
C ASP A 218 25.93 22.83 -8.50
N LYS A 219 25.67 22.25 -7.32
CA LYS A 219 26.44 21.14 -6.74
C LYS A 219 25.83 19.76 -7.01
N ILE A 220 24.54 19.70 -7.32
CA ILE A 220 23.75 18.46 -7.29
C ILE A 220 23.82 17.75 -8.64
N PHE A 221 24.14 16.47 -8.63
CA PHE A 221 23.93 15.56 -9.75
C PHE A 221 22.64 14.75 -9.58
N PHE A 222 21.87 14.67 -10.66
CA PHE A 222 20.65 13.88 -10.75
C PHE A 222 20.98 12.39 -10.90
N GLY A 223 20.62 11.51 -9.97
CA GLY A 223 21.00 10.10 -10.02
C GLY A 223 20.05 9.23 -10.83
N MET A 224 20.58 8.56 -11.85
CA MET A 224 19.82 7.59 -12.65
C MET A 224 20.48 6.21 -12.71
N PRO A 225 19.68 5.13 -12.72
CA PRO A 225 20.20 3.80 -12.97
C PRO A 225 20.47 3.64 -14.48
N ALA A 226 21.61 3.03 -14.83
CA ALA A 226 21.92 2.52 -16.16
C ALA A 226 21.48 1.06 -16.35
N TYR A 227 20.68 0.55 -15.41
CA TYR A 227 20.27 -0.84 -15.35
C TYR A 227 18.77 -0.95 -15.11
N GLY A 228 18.27 -2.17 -15.30
CA GLY A 228 16.91 -2.58 -15.07
C GLY A 228 16.84 -3.86 -14.24
N TRP A 229 15.63 -4.37 -14.10
CA TRP A 229 15.33 -5.59 -13.39
C TRP A 229 14.32 -6.42 -14.17
N ASN A 230 14.55 -7.73 -14.16
CA ASN A 230 13.65 -8.73 -14.70
C ASN A 230 13.11 -9.58 -13.55
N TRP A 231 11.85 -9.37 -13.18
CA TRP A 231 11.19 -10.09 -12.09
C TRP A 231 10.46 -11.31 -12.65
N GLN A 232 10.95 -12.49 -12.30
CA GLN A 232 10.29 -13.74 -12.63
C GLN A 232 8.99 -13.84 -11.81
N ILE A 233 7.86 -14.04 -12.50
CA ILE A 233 6.53 -14.03 -11.87
C ILE A 233 5.74 -15.30 -12.20
N TYR A 234 6.40 -16.39 -12.56
CA TYR A 234 5.74 -17.67 -12.88
C TYR A 234 5.76 -18.67 -11.72
N ASP A 235 6.49 -18.37 -10.66
CA ASP A 235 6.55 -19.14 -9.42
C ASP A 235 7.13 -18.31 -8.27
N THR A 236 7.09 -18.86 -7.06
CA THR A 236 7.69 -18.25 -5.87
C THR A 236 9.22 -18.31 -5.91
N PRO A 237 9.96 -17.33 -5.34
CA PRO A 237 11.42 -17.38 -5.28
C PRO A 237 11.97 -18.67 -4.65
N GLU A 238 11.31 -19.15 -3.59
CA GLU A 238 11.64 -20.41 -2.90
C GLU A 238 11.63 -21.60 -3.87
N ASN A 239 10.55 -21.76 -4.63
CA ASN A 239 10.41 -22.84 -5.63
C ASN A 239 11.43 -22.72 -6.77
N LEU A 240 11.87 -21.51 -7.08
CA LEU A 240 12.91 -21.24 -8.09
C LEU A 240 14.33 -21.39 -7.54
N GLY A 241 14.50 -21.70 -6.24
CA GLY A 241 15.81 -21.77 -5.59
C GLY A 241 16.53 -20.42 -5.50
N LYS A 242 15.78 -19.31 -5.45
CA LYS A 242 16.30 -17.94 -5.46
C LYS A 242 15.89 -17.19 -4.20
N ALA A 243 16.79 -16.35 -3.69
CA ALA A 243 16.48 -15.45 -2.59
C ALA A 243 15.45 -14.37 -2.99
N TYR A 244 15.51 -13.91 -4.25
CA TYR A 244 14.67 -12.85 -4.79
C TYR A 244 14.22 -13.17 -6.21
N ARG A 245 13.07 -12.63 -6.62
CA ARG A 245 12.49 -12.87 -7.95
C ARG A 245 13.17 -12.06 -9.07
N GLY A 246 13.75 -10.91 -8.73
CA GLY A 246 14.34 -9.96 -9.67
C GLY A 246 15.81 -10.24 -9.97
N THR A 247 16.16 -10.25 -11.25
CA THR A 247 17.56 -10.31 -11.75
C THR A 247 17.92 -8.98 -12.39
N SER A 248 19.09 -8.42 -12.06
CA SER A 248 19.52 -7.13 -12.62
C SER A 248 19.96 -7.31 -14.08
N HIS A 249 19.57 -6.38 -14.94
CA HIS A 249 19.93 -6.40 -16.36
C HIS A 249 20.50 -5.06 -16.82
N THR A 250 21.57 -5.13 -17.59
CA THR A 250 22.02 -4.00 -18.42
C THR A 250 21.06 -3.79 -19.59
N TYR A 251 21.08 -2.62 -20.24
CA TYR A 251 20.28 -2.34 -21.45
C TYR A 251 20.37 -3.47 -22.49
N TYR A 252 21.57 -3.97 -22.77
CA TYR A 252 21.77 -5.04 -23.75
C TYR A 252 21.20 -6.39 -23.35
N ALA A 253 21.15 -6.67 -22.05
CA ALA A 253 20.53 -7.90 -21.57
C ALA A 253 19.00 -7.80 -21.69
N ALA A 254 18.43 -6.61 -21.45
CA ALA A 254 17.03 -6.34 -21.76
C ALA A 254 16.75 -6.43 -23.28
N LYS A 255 17.64 -5.90 -24.12
CA LYS A 255 17.57 -6.05 -25.58
C LYS A 255 17.56 -7.52 -25.99
N TYR A 256 18.40 -8.37 -25.38
CA TYR A 256 18.43 -9.81 -25.68
C TYR A 256 17.14 -10.54 -25.31
N TRP A 257 16.48 -10.16 -24.22
CA TRP A 257 15.10 -10.61 -23.96
C TRP A 257 14.14 -10.17 -25.07
N MET A 258 14.18 -8.90 -25.48
CA MET A 258 13.29 -8.38 -26.52
C MET A 258 13.54 -8.98 -27.91
N THR A 259 14.77 -9.37 -28.22
CA THR A 259 15.12 -9.97 -29.51
C THR A 259 15.03 -11.49 -29.52
N GLY A 260 14.54 -12.11 -28.44
CA GLY A 260 14.41 -13.57 -28.34
C GLY A 260 15.75 -14.29 -28.31
N VAL A 261 16.80 -13.70 -27.72
CA VAL A 261 18.08 -14.39 -27.48
C VAL A 261 18.03 -15.19 -26.19
N TYR A 262 17.22 -14.74 -25.23
CA TYR A 262 17.06 -15.39 -23.93
C TYR A 262 15.73 -16.09 -23.78
N ASN A 263 15.73 -17.16 -22.98
CA ASN A 263 14.54 -17.81 -22.45
C ASN A 263 14.76 -18.17 -20.95
N PHE A 264 13.77 -18.78 -20.31
CA PHE A 264 13.80 -19.14 -18.88
C PHE A 264 14.34 -20.55 -18.62
N THR A 265 14.68 -21.30 -19.66
CA THR A 265 15.29 -22.65 -19.58
C THR A 265 16.79 -22.59 -19.86
N ASP A 266 17.47 -21.62 -19.23
CA ASP A 266 18.90 -21.36 -19.38
C ASP A 266 19.35 -21.23 -20.85
N ASP A 267 18.53 -20.57 -21.66
CA ASP A 267 18.75 -20.35 -23.10
C ASP A 267 18.90 -21.67 -23.87
N ALA A 268 18.14 -22.70 -23.46
CA ALA A 268 18.09 -24.01 -24.09
C ALA A 268 16.64 -24.46 -24.32
N PRO A 269 16.38 -25.48 -25.17
CA PRO A 269 15.06 -26.11 -25.26
C PRO A 269 14.54 -26.61 -23.90
N PRO A 270 13.22 -26.73 -23.70
CA PRO A 270 12.17 -26.72 -24.72
C PRO A 270 11.52 -25.36 -24.97
N GLN A 271 11.76 -24.34 -24.13
CA GLN A 271 11.09 -23.05 -24.28
C GLN A 271 11.54 -22.34 -25.57
N PRO A 272 10.60 -21.83 -26.39
CA PRO A 272 10.97 -21.16 -27.64
C PRO A 272 11.70 -19.83 -27.40
N PHE A 273 12.37 -19.35 -28.44
CA PHE A 273 13.04 -18.06 -28.45
C PHE A 273 12.16 -17.03 -29.15
N ILE A 274 11.43 -16.23 -28.38
CA ILE A 274 10.41 -15.32 -28.90
C ILE A 274 10.87 -13.87 -28.77
N PRO A 275 10.93 -13.10 -29.87
CA PRO A 275 11.05 -11.64 -29.79
C PRO A 275 9.79 -11.02 -29.17
N ILE A 276 9.97 -10.12 -28.21
CA ILE A 276 8.89 -9.51 -27.44
C ILE A 276 8.91 -7.99 -27.61
N VAL A 277 7.73 -7.39 -27.79
CA VAL A 277 7.58 -5.94 -27.88
C VAL A 277 7.81 -5.32 -26.49
N ALA A 278 8.56 -4.21 -26.46
CA ALA A 278 8.63 -3.34 -25.29
C ALA A 278 7.61 -2.21 -25.41
N TYR A 279 7.06 -1.83 -24.27
CA TYR A 279 6.12 -0.74 -24.07
C TYR A 279 6.83 0.46 -23.45
N TRP A 280 6.29 1.64 -23.68
CA TRP A 280 6.73 2.86 -23.01
C TRP A 280 5.76 3.18 -21.86
N ASP A 281 6.27 3.20 -20.63
CA ASP A 281 5.53 3.75 -19.49
C ASP A 281 5.58 5.28 -19.57
N ASP A 282 4.49 5.89 -20.01
CA ASP A 282 4.43 7.35 -20.17
C ASP A 282 4.38 8.09 -18.83
N GLU A 283 3.95 7.46 -17.75
CA GLU A 283 3.95 8.09 -16.43
C GLU A 283 5.38 8.18 -15.89
N ASN A 284 6.10 7.06 -15.90
CA ASN A 284 7.45 6.96 -15.33
C ASN A 284 8.58 7.24 -16.33
N LYS A 285 8.25 7.42 -17.61
CA LYS A 285 9.17 7.73 -18.70
C LYS A 285 10.29 6.69 -18.83
N VAL A 286 9.90 5.41 -18.85
CA VAL A 286 10.83 4.28 -18.88
C VAL A 286 10.24 3.13 -19.71
N PRO A 287 11.06 2.35 -20.45
CA PRO A 287 10.56 1.19 -21.15
C PRO A 287 10.36 -0.01 -20.22
N TRP A 288 9.38 -0.84 -20.57
CA TRP A 288 9.14 -2.12 -19.90
C TRP A 288 8.65 -3.18 -20.89
N ALA A 289 8.71 -4.45 -20.51
CA ALA A 289 8.30 -5.58 -21.36
C ALA A 289 7.73 -6.72 -20.52
N LEU A 290 7.05 -7.64 -21.20
CA LEU A 290 6.46 -8.85 -20.61
C LEU A 290 7.00 -10.12 -21.29
N PRO A 291 8.26 -10.53 -21.03
CA PRO A 291 8.81 -11.74 -21.62
C PRO A 291 7.96 -12.98 -21.35
N HIS A 292 7.60 -13.71 -22.41
CA HIS A 292 6.82 -14.95 -22.36
C HIS A 292 5.42 -14.85 -21.71
N VAL A 293 4.86 -13.65 -21.64
CA VAL A 293 3.44 -13.45 -21.30
C VAL A 293 2.62 -13.47 -22.59
N TYR A 294 1.61 -14.33 -22.62
CA TYR A 294 0.75 -14.54 -23.77
C TYR A 294 -0.57 -13.78 -23.68
N ASP A 295 -0.99 -13.44 -22.46
CA ASP A 295 -2.09 -12.51 -22.25
C ASP A 295 -1.98 -11.82 -20.88
N TYR A 296 -2.55 -10.61 -20.80
CA TYR A 296 -2.45 -9.73 -19.66
C TYR A 296 -3.74 -8.90 -19.49
N MET A 297 -4.25 -8.84 -18.26
CA MET A 297 -5.45 -8.07 -17.91
C MET A 297 -5.18 -7.18 -16.70
N GLU A 298 -5.70 -5.96 -16.69
CA GLU A 298 -5.83 -5.12 -15.50
C GLU A 298 -7.15 -5.43 -14.77
N GLY A 299 -7.28 -5.01 -13.51
CA GLY A 299 -8.48 -5.25 -12.71
C GLY A 299 -9.76 -4.81 -13.43
N ARG A 300 -9.73 -3.64 -14.09
CA ARG A 300 -10.87 -3.08 -14.83
C ARG A 300 -11.23 -3.82 -16.12
N ASP A 301 -10.35 -4.68 -16.64
CA ASP A 301 -10.56 -5.39 -17.90
C ASP A 301 -11.47 -6.61 -17.75
N ALA A 302 -12.04 -6.81 -16.55
CA ALA A 302 -13.05 -7.82 -16.30
C ALA A 302 -14.21 -7.67 -17.29
N THR A 303 -14.51 -8.73 -18.04
CA THR A 303 -15.65 -8.79 -18.96
C THR A 303 -16.97 -8.70 -18.20
N ARG A 304 -16.98 -9.12 -16.94
CA ARG A 304 -18.11 -8.97 -16.03
C ARG A 304 -17.62 -8.93 -14.58
N TYR A 305 -18.20 -8.08 -13.76
CA TYR A 305 -18.08 -8.19 -12.30
C TYR A 305 -19.40 -7.82 -11.62
N SER A 306 -19.60 -8.30 -10.40
CA SER A 306 -20.82 -8.05 -9.62
C SER A 306 -20.55 -7.17 -8.40
N TYR A 307 -21.50 -6.27 -8.11
CA TYR A 307 -21.51 -5.51 -6.86
C TYR A 307 -21.48 -6.49 -5.66
N PRO A 308 -20.69 -6.23 -4.60
CA PRO A 308 -20.03 -4.97 -4.21
C PRO A 308 -18.62 -4.72 -4.76
N LEU A 309 -18.14 -5.44 -5.79
CA LEU A 309 -16.90 -5.06 -6.45
C LEU A 309 -17.05 -3.71 -7.15
N LEU A 310 -16.08 -2.83 -6.92
CA LEU A 310 -15.97 -1.50 -7.48
C LEU A 310 -14.62 -1.36 -8.21
N SER A 311 -14.64 -0.68 -9.35
CA SER A 311 -13.43 -0.31 -10.08
C SER A 311 -12.89 1.01 -9.56
N ALA A 312 -11.58 1.07 -9.35
CA ALA A 312 -10.85 2.26 -8.94
C ALA A 312 -9.40 2.21 -9.43
N SER A 313 -8.65 3.28 -9.14
CA SER A 313 -7.22 3.37 -9.47
C SER A 313 -6.39 3.86 -8.29
N TYR A 314 -5.20 3.30 -8.10
CA TYR A 314 -4.25 3.71 -7.07
C TYR A 314 -2.82 3.60 -7.60
N ASN A 315 -2.05 4.69 -7.52
CA ASN A 315 -0.68 4.79 -8.05
C ASN A 315 -0.56 4.28 -9.50
N GLY A 316 -1.42 4.77 -10.39
CA GLY A 316 -1.45 4.39 -11.81
C GLY A 316 -2.06 3.01 -12.10
N ARG A 317 -2.27 2.16 -11.09
CA ARG A 317 -2.84 0.81 -11.28
C ARG A 317 -4.35 0.82 -11.18
N GLN A 318 -5.00 0.16 -12.13
CA GLN A 318 -6.45 -0.07 -12.14
C GLN A 318 -6.76 -1.38 -11.40
N TYR A 319 -7.73 -1.36 -10.49
CA TYR A 319 -8.08 -2.52 -9.68
C TYR A 319 -9.58 -2.66 -9.44
N LEU A 320 -10.01 -3.88 -9.12
CA LEU A 320 -11.33 -4.16 -8.52
C LEU A 320 -11.18 -4.51 -7.05
N THR A 321 -12.08 -4.01 -6.19
CA THR A 321 -12.17 -4.41 -4.78
C THR A 321 -13.59 -4.20 -4.23
N ALA A 322 -13.91 -4.87 -3.12
CA ALA A 322 -15.08 -4.57 -2.31
C ALA A 322 -14.66 -4.01 -0.94
N TYR A 323 -15.46 -3.12 -0.36
CA TYR A 323 -15.24 -2.56 0.99
C TYR A 323 -16.29 -3.01 2.02
N GLY A 324 -17.24 -3.85 1.62
CA GLY A 324 -18.29 -4.40 2.46
C GLY A 324 -18.87 -5.66 1.82
N LYS A 325 -19.54 -6.47 2.64
CA LYS A 325 -20.27 -7.67 2.20
C LYS A 325 -21.71 -7.30 1.87
N GLN A 326 -22.30 -8.02 0.93
CA GLN A 326 -23.71 -7.90 0.55
C GLN A 326 -24.36 -9.27 0.58
N GLN A 327 -25.68 -9.32 0.72
CA GLN A 327 -26.39 -10.59 0.66
C GLN A 327 -26.63 -11.00 -0.80
N LYS A 328 -26.12 -12.17 -1.20
CA LYS A 328 -26.47 -12.84 -2.44
C LYS A 328 -27.67 -13.74 -2.19
N LEU A 329 -28.66 -13.68 -3.08
CA LEU A 329 -29.94 -14.36 -2.91
C LEU A 329 -30.28 -15.18 -4.15
N ALA A 330 -30.88 -16.34 -3.96
CA ALA A 330 -31.54 -17.08 -5.02
C ALA A 330 -32.89 -17.63 -4.54
N PHE A 331 -33.92 -17.39 -5.35
CA PHE A 331 -35.26 -17.94 -5.18
C PHE A 331 -35.54 -18.88 -6.34
N GLY A 332 -36.16 -20.02 -6.05
CA GLY A 332 -36.78 -20.88 -7.06
C GLY A 332 -38.08 -20.25 -7.59
N THR A 333 -39.07 -21.09 -7.89
CA THR A 333 -40.39 -20.59 -8.30
C THR A 333 -41.04 -19.90 -7.10
N VAL A 334 -41.39 -18.62 -7.23
CA VAL A 334 -42.10 -17.84 -6.21
C VAL A 334 -43.60 -18.01 -6.40
N TYR A 335 -44.29 -18.57 -5.41
CA TYR A 335 -45.74 -18.78 -5.41
C TYR A 335 -46.50 -17.64 -4.74
N VAL A 336 -45.86 -17.01 -3.75
CA VAL A 336 -46.39 -15.84 -3.04
C VAL A 336 -45.24 -14.84 -2.91
N ASP A 337 -45.48 -13.59 -3.29
CA ASP A 337 -44.61 -12.45 -3.03
C ASP A 337 -45.46 -11.38 -2.34
N HIS A 338 -45.34 -11.29 -1.02
CA HIS A 338 -46.18 -10.46 -0.18
C HIS A 338 -45.37 -9.27 0.33
N ASP A 339 -45.92 -8.06 0.21
CA ASP A 339 -45.30 -6.85 0.72
C ASP A 339 -45.45 -6.70 2.25
N ALA A 340 -45.08 -5.55 2.80
CA ALA A 340 -45.09 -5.33 4.24
C ALA A 340 -46.49 -4.99 4.81
N MET A 341 -47.53 -4.85 3.98
CA MET A 341 -48.86 -4.43 4.42
C MET A 341 -49.61 -5.59 5.10
N PRO A 342 -49.96 -5.53 6.40
CA PRO A 342 -50.70 -6.58 7.09
C PRO A 342 -52.21 -6.49 6.83
N ASP A 343 -52.91 -7.61 6.97
CA ASP A 343 -54.38 -7.65 6.97
C ASP A 343 -54.98 -7.12 8.27
N SER A 344 -54.29 -7.34 9.38
CA SER A 344 -54.67 -6.79 10.69
C SER A 344 -53.46 -6.61 11.59
N TYR A 345 -53.56 -5.69 12.55
CA TYR A 345 -52.51 -5.41 13.52
C TYR A 345 -53.08 -4.87 14.84
N SER A 346 -52.31 -4.99 15.92
CA SER A 346 -52.65 -4.54 17.28
C SER A 346 -51.43 -3.94 17.98
N GLY A 347 -51.66 -3.16 19.04
CA GLY A 347 -50.59 -2.44 19.75
C GLY A 347 -50.09 -1.23 18.95
N VAL A 348 -48.84 -0.81 19.21
CA VAL A 348 -48.20 0.28 18.47
C VAL A 348 -47.52 -0.28 17.23
N VAL A 349 -48.08 -0.03 16.06
CA VAL A 349 -47.53 -0.47 14.77
C VAL A 349 -47.59 0.67 13.76
N SER A 350 -46.48 0.91 13.05
CA SER A 350 -46.43 1.82 11.91
C SER A 350 -46.40 1.01 10.63
N VAL A 351 -47.36 1.24 9.73
CA VAL A 351 -47.59 0.41 8.55
C VAL A 351 -47.48 1.23 7.27
N SER A 352 -46.84 0.65 6.27
CA SER A 352 -46.86 1.08 4.88
C SER A 352 -46.70 -0.14 3.97
N ASN A 353 -46.95 0.01 2.66
CA ASN A 353 -46.72 -1.07 1.70
C ASN A 353 -45.26 -1.55 1.69
N SER A 354 -44.31 -0.68 2.07
CA SER A 354 -42.88 -0.98 2.00
C SER A 354 -42.30 -1.51 3.31
N VAL A 355 -42.85 -1.12 4.45
CA VAL A 355 -42.34 -1.51 5.76
C VAL A 355 -43.44 -1.48 6.83
N THR A 356 -43.42 -2.48 7.71
CA THR A 356 -44.15 -2.51 8.98
C THR A 356 -43.14 -2.45 10.13
N THR A 357 -43.27 -1.45 11.00
CA THR A 357 -42.40 -1.25 12.17
C THR A 357 -43.17 -1.50 13.45
N LEU A 358 -42.61 -2.31 14.34
CA LEU A 358 -43.26 -2.69 15.60
C LEU A 358 -42.78 -1.82 16.76
N GLY A 359 -43.74 -1.28 17.53
CA GLY A 359 -43.54 -0.60 18.81
C GLY A 359 -44.19 -1.39 19.94
N ASP A 360 -44.51 -0.73 21.05
CA ASP A 360 -45.07 -1.36 22.26
C ASP A 360 -46.27 -2.28 21.98
N GLU A 361 -46.16 -3.53 22.45
CA GLU A 361 -47.14 -4.61 22.26
C GLU A 361 -47.55 -4.83 20.79
N GLY A 362 -46.70 -4.41 19.84
CA GLY A 362 -46.98 -4.44 18.42
C GLY A 362 -47.04 -5.86 17.87
N ALA A 363 -48.11 -6.18 17.16
CA ALA A 363 -48.24 -7.42 16.41
C ALA A 363 -49.01 -7.19 15.10
N ALA A 364 -48.69 -7.93 14.05
CA ALA A 364 -49.36 -7.84 12.75
C ALA A 364 -49.52 -9.22 12.10
N THR A 365 -50.63 -9.43 11.40
CA THR A 365 -51.03 -10.70 10.81
C THR A 365 -51.23 -10.56 9.30
N TYR A 366 -50.71 -11.53 8.56
CA TYR A 366 -50.72 -11.62 7.11
C TYR A 366 -51.31 -12.97 6.69
N HIS A 367 -52.24 -12.95 5.75
CA HIS A 367 -52.86 -14.13 5.16
C HIS A 367 -52.34 -14.31 3.75
N PHE A 368 -52.03 -15.56 3.40
CA PHE A 368 -51.72 -15.92 2.02
C PHE A 368 -52.41 -17.24 1.68
N THR A 369 -52.65 -17.46 0.40
CA THR A 369 -53.33 -18.66 -0.08
C THR A 369 -52.44 -19.45 -1.02
N LEU A 370 -52.37 -20.76 -0.81
CA LEU A 370 -51.69 -21.69 -1.70
C LEU A 370 -52.70 -22.49 -2.52
N ALA A 371 -52.48 -22.54 -3.84
CA ALA A 371 -53.35 -23.24 -4.77
C ALA A 371 -53.21 -24.77 -4.70
N GLN A 372 -52.08 -25.28 -4.19
CA GLN A 372 -51.79 -26.70 -4.08
C GLN A 372 -51.06 -27.00 -2.77
N ALA A 373 -51.36 -28.16 -2.18
CA ALA A 373 -50.55 -28.68 -1.09
C ALA A 373 -49.16 -29.07 -1.62
N GLY A 374 -48.11 -28.83 -0.85
CA GLY A 374 -46.75 -29.09 -1.30
C GLY A 374 -45.70 -28.76 -0.25
N THR A 375 -44.45 -28.89 -0.67
CA THR A 375 -43.26 -28.54 0.13
C THR A 375 -42.70 -27.22 -0.36
N TYR A 376 -42.54 -26.27 0.55
CA TYR A 376 -42.15 -24.89 0.25
C TYR A 376 -41.03 -24.40 1.16
N ASP A 377 -40.27 -23.43 0.68
CA ASP A 377 -39.42 -22.57 1.50
C ASP A 377 -40.16 -21.25 1.73
N VAL A 378 -40.17 -20.79 2.98
CA VAL A 378 -40.73 -19.49 3.36
C VAL A 378 -39.59 -18.60 3.82
N ALA A 379 -39.40 -17.47 3.13
CA ALA A 379 -38.36 -16.49 3.42
C ALA A 379 -39.01 -15.15 3.80
N VAL A 380 -38.44 -14.48 4.79
CA VAL A 380 -38.92 -13.18 5.29
C VAL A 380 -37.88 -12.10 5.00
N LYS A 381 -38.34 -10.90 4.69
CA LYS A 381 -37.47 -9.74 4.49
C LYS A 381 -37.56 -8.84 5.72
N LEU A 382 -36.42 -8.59 6.36
CA LEU A 382 -36.31 -7.87 7.63
C LEU A 382 -35.36 -6.69 7.49
N GLY A 383 -35.45 -5.75 8.42
CA GLY A 383 -34.48 -4.67 8.59
C GLY A 383 -34.23 -4.41 10.06
N PHE A 384 -32.95 -4.38 10.44
CA PHE A 384 -32.51 -3.97 11.77
C PHE A 384 -31.85 -2.59 11.66
N PRO A 385 -32.60 -1.50 11.91
CA PRO A 385 -32.14 -0.16 11.62
C PRO A 385 -31.07 0.35 12.60
N PHE A 386 -30.92 -0.28 13.77
CA PHE A 386 -29.91 0.06 14.77
C PHE A 386 -29.70 -1.07 15.78
N TRP A 387 -28.61 -1.05 16.57
CA TRP A 387 -28.21 -2.17 17.44
C TRP A 387 -29.21 -2.52 18.55
N ASP A 388 -30.08 -1.60 18.94
CA ASP A 388 -31.17 -1.81 19.92
C ASP A 388 -32.53 -2.14 19.26
N LYS A 389 -32.55 -2.31 17.93
CA LYS A 389 -33.73 -2.58 17.09
C LYS A 389 -33.54 -3.89 16.32
N ASN A 390 -33.21 -4.93 17.07
CA ASN A 390 -32.50 -6.11 16.60
C ASN A 390 -33.23 -7.45 16.83
N ASN A 391 -34.53 -7.41 17.11
CA ASN A 391 -35.29 -8.61 17.43
C ASN A 391 -36.74 -8.55 16.94
N ILE A 392 -37.22 -9.65 16.36
CA ILE A 392 -38.62 -9.84 15.91
C ILE A 392 -39.01 -11.31 16.03
N HIS A 393 -40.22 -11.58 16.50
CA HIS A 393 -40.81 -12.91 16.53
C HIS A 393 -41.69 -13.10 15.30
N ILE A 394 -41.55 -14.23 14.60
CA ILE A 394 -42.33 -14.51 13.38
C ILE A 394 -42.87 -15.93 13.43
N SER A 395 -44.18 -16.07 13.28
CA SER A 395 -44.89 -17.33 13.35
C SER A 395 -45.51 -17.70 12.01
N LEU A 396 -45.32 -18.93 11.57
CA LEU A 396 -46.02 -19.53 10.41
C LEU A 396 -47.03 -20.56 10.93
N ASP A 397 -48.32 -20.29 10.73
CA ASP A 397 -49.44 -21.10 11.23
C ASP A 397 -49.30 -21.45 12.73
N GLY A 398 -48.89 -20.48 13.55
CA GLY A 398 -48.67 -20.65 14.98
C GLY A 398 -47.29 -21.19 15.38
N ASN A 399 -46.45 -21.60 14.44
CA ASN A 399 -45.08 -22.05 14.71
C ASN A 399 -44.09 -20.88 14.65
N GLU A 400 -43.72 -20.38 15.82
CA GLU A 400 -42.83 -19.24 16.00
C GLU A 400 -41.34 -19.54 15.74
N VAL A 401 -40.64 -18.52 15.25
CA VAL A 401 -39.18 -18.44 15.07
C VAL A 401 -38.74 -17.05 15.50
N ASP A 402 -37.69 -16.99 16.31
CA ASP A 402 -37.11 -15.74 16.79
C ASP A 402 -35.95 -15.31 15.89
N PHE A 403 -36.01 -14.09 15.36
CA PHE A 403 -34.90 -13.48 14.65
C PHE A 403 -34.24 -12.45 15.54
N PHE A 404 -32.94 -12.62 15.78
CA PHE A 404 -32.16 -11.79 16.69
C PHE A 404 -30.73 -11.60 16.16
N GLU A 405 -30.15 -10.42 16.36
CA GLU A 405 -28.74 -10.16 16.06
C GLU A 405 -28.08 -9.30 17.15
N ASN A 406 -26.90 -9.68 17.61
CA ASN A 406 -26.13 -8.94 18.63
C ASN A 406 -24.69 -8.62 18.23
N ARG A 407 -24.21 -9.15 17.10
CA ARG A 407 -22.89 -8.85 16.57
C ARG A 407 -22.88 -7.41 16.08
N LEU A 408 -22.12 -6.55 16.75
CA LEU A 408 -22.02 -5.12 16.39
C LEU A 408 -21.56 -4.93 14.93
N TRP A 409 -20.70 -5.83 14.46
CA TRP A 409 -20.07 -5.79 13.13
C TRP A 409 -20.90 -6.42 12.01
N TRP A 410 -22.10 -6.93 12.30
CA TRP A 410 -22.92 -7.61 11.30
C TRP A 410 -23.19 -6.70 10.09
N PRO A 411 -22.88 -7.14 8.85
CA PRO A 411 -22.82 -6.24 7.70
C PRO A 411 -24.17 -5.68 7.26
N TYR A 412 -25.28 -6.26 7.72
CA TYR A 412 -26.62 -5.89 7.27
C TYR A 412 -27.30 -4.84 8.16
N TRP A 413 -26.66 -4.34 9.22
CA TRP A 413 -27.18 -3.21 9.99
C TRP A 413 -27.54 -2.03 9.07
N ARG A 414 -28.72 -1.43 9.30
CA ARG A 414 -29.25 -0.30 8.51
C ARG A 414 -29.59 -0.65 7.05
N THR A 415 -29.63 -1.93 6.70
CA THR A 415 -30.05 -2.43 5.39
C THR A 415 -31.11 -3.52 5.57
N THR A 416 -31.82 -3.84 4.49
CA THR A 416 -32.75 -4.97 4.49
C THR A 416 -32.03 -6.26 4.11
N PHE A 417 -32.39 -7.36 4.73
CA PHE A 417 -31.87 -8.69 4.44
C PHE A 417 -33.02 -9.70 4.39
N TRP A 418 -32.81 -10.80 3.67
CA TRP A 418 -33.73 -11.93 3.67
C TRP A 418 -33.25 -13.01 4.63
N ALA A 419 -34.18 -13.65 5.32
CA ALA A 419 -33.89 -14.71 6.26
C ALA A 419 -34.81 -15.90 6.00
N VAL A 420 -34.33 -17.12 6.29
CA VAL A 420 -35.15 -18.33 6.22
C VAL A 420 -36.12 -18.34 7.40
N LEU A 421 -37.42 -18.32 7.15
CA LEU A 421 -38.43 -18.60 8.19
C LEU A 421 -38.60 -20.11 8.37
N LYS A 422 -38.82 -20.84 7.28
CA LYS A 422 -38.86 -22.31 7.26
C LYS A 422 -38.31 -22.82 5.93
N LYS A 423 -37.49 -23.87 5.97
CA LYS A 423 -37.11 -24.66 4.78
C LYS A 423 -37.90 -25.95 4.71
N GLY A 424 -38.31 -26.34 3.51
CA GLY A 424 -38.96 -27.62 3.23
C GLY A 424 -40.23 -27.86 4.04
N VAL A 425 -40.99 -26.80 4.34
CA VAL A 425 -42.22 -26.92 5.13
C VAL A 425 -43.36 -27.47 4.26
N SER A 426 -44.11 -28.44 4.81
CA SER A 426 -45.30 -28.96 4.15
C SER A 426 -46.50 -28.06 4.47
N LEU A 427 -47.05 -27.41 3.45
CA LEU A 427 -48.23 -26.55 3.57
C LEU A 427 -49.38 -27.13 2.76
N SER A 428 -50.58 -27.09 3.33
CA SER A 428 -51.81 -27.54 2.67
C SER A 428 -52.24 -26.59 1.54
N GLN A 429 -53.15 -27.04 0.69
CA GLN A 429 -53.91 -26.10 -0.14
C GLN A 429 -54.85 -25.29 0.76
N GLY A 430 -54.89 -23.97 0.59
CA GLY A 430 -55.77 -23.09 1.36
C GLY A 430 -55.06 -21.87 1.95
N THR A 431 -55.70 -21.25 2.92
CA THR A 431 -55.21 -20.04 3.60
C THR A 431 -54.27 -20.41 4.74
N HIS A 432 -53.15 -19.70 4.80
CA HIS A 432 -52.11 -19.78 5.80
C HIS A 432 -51.86 -18.41 6.39
N THR A 433 -51.21 -18.38 7.55
CA THR A 433 -50.99 -17.15 8.30
C THR A 433 -49.53 -16.99 8.68
N ILE A 434 -49.00 -15.79 8.43
CA ILE A 434 -47.80 -15.28 9.08
C ILE A 434 -48.19 -14.24 10.11
N THR A 435 -47.69 -14.37 11.33
CA THR A 435 -47.84 -13.35 12.38
C THR A 435 -46.47 -12.86 12.80
N ILE A 436 -46.29 -11.55 12.84
CA ILE A 436 -45.10 -10.92 13.43
C ILE A 436 -45.48 -10.28 14.76
N SER A 437 -44.60 -10.34 15.76
CA SER A 437 -44.77 -9.67 17.03
C SER A 437 -43.46 -9.08 17.55
N LEU A 438 -43.60 -8.09 18.43
CA LEU A 438 -42.50 -7.28 18.92
C LEU A 438 -41.48 -8.13 19.69
N GLY A 439 -40.24 -8.16 19.18
CA GLY A 439 -39.06 -8.53 19.96
C GLY A 439 -38.35 -7.29 20.53
N ALA A 440 -37.96 -6.36 19.64
CA ALA A 440 -37.34 -5.08 20.00
C ALA A 440 -38.04 -3.90 19.30
N LYS A 441 -38.19 -2.78 20.02
CA LYS A 441 -38.89 -1.59 19.51
C LYS A 441 -38.17 -1.01 18.29
N GLY A 442 -38.92 -0.72 17.24
CA GLY A 442 -38.39 -0.16 16.00
C GLY A 442 -37.82 -1.19 15.02
N VAL A 443 -37.96 -2.49 15.31
CA VAL A 443 -37.66 -3.55 14.34
C VAL A 443 -38.58 -3.43 13.11
N GLN A 444 -38.05 -3.77 11.93
CA GLN A 444 -38.74 -3.56 10.66
C GLN A 444 -38.95 -4.87 9.91
N PHE A 445 -40.17 -5.05 9.41
CA PHE A 445 -40.58 -6.15 8.53
C PHE A 445 -40.94 -5.59 7.15
N TYR A 446 -40.45 -6.24 6.09
CA TYR A 446 -40.54 -5.75 4.71
C TYR A 446 -41.35 -6.68 3.79
N GLY A 447 -41.91 -7.76 4.31
CA GLY A 447 -42.67 -8.75 3.55
C GLY A 447 -42.06 -10.14 3.59
N PHE A 448 -42.62 -11.05 2.79
CA PHE A 448 -42.19 -12.45 2.73
C PHE A 448 -42.47 -13.08 1.37
N ARG A 449 -41.81 -14.21 1.12
CA ARG A 449 -42.02 -15.05 -0.06
C ARG A 449 -42.23 -16.49 0.33
N VAL A 450 -43.13 -17.15 -0.40
CA VAL A 450 -43.29 -18.61 -0.39
C VAL A 450 -42.82 -19.11 -1.75
N CYS A 451 -41.83 -20.00 -1.75
CA CYS A 451 -41.14 -20.41 -2.98
C CYS A 451 -40.76 -21.89 -2.96
N SER A 452 -40.34 -22.44 -4.10
CA SER A 452 -39.91 -23.83 -4.18
C SER A 452 -38.57 -24.09 -3.49
N SER A 453 -37.72 -23.06 -3.39
CA SER A 453 -36.39 -23.11 -2.77
C SER A 453 -35.87 -21.71 -2.51
N PHE A 454 -35.19 -21.50 -1.39
CA PHE A 454 -34.49 -20.26 -1.05
C PHE A 454 -33.06 -20.54 -0.58
N SER A 455 -32.11 -19.73 -1.02
CA SER A 455 -30.74 -19.72 -0.51
C SER A 455 -30.20 -18.31 -0.44
N GLU A 456 -29.37 -18.07 0.56
CA GLU A 456 -28.67 -16.82 0.77
C GLU A 456 -27.26 -17.07 1.28
N GLU A 457 -26.34 -16.16 0.95
CA GLU A 457 -24.98 -16.15 1.45
C GLU A 457 -24.43 -14.71 1.42
N PRO A 458 -23.52 -14.32 2.34
CA PRO A 458 -22.76 -13.10 2.17
C PRO A 458 -21.78 -13.24 1.00
N THR A 459 -21.69 -12.19 0.18
CA THR A 459 -20.78 -12.11 -0.96
C THR A 459 -20.03 -10.80 -0.97
N VAL A 460 -18.83 -10.83 -1.53
CA VAL A 460 -18.05 -9.64 -1.91
C VAL A 460 -18.01 -9.44 -3.42
N GLY A 461 -18.84 -10.18 -4.16
CA GLY A 461 -18.89 -10.20 -5.62
C GLY A 461 -17.85 -11.14 -6.22
N GLU A 462 -17.88 -11.24 -7.54
CA GLU A 462 -16.94 -12.01 -8.36
C GLU A 462 -16.63 -11.24 -9.64
N ALA A 463 -15.43 -11.43 -10.17
CA ALA A 463 -14.94 -10.81 -11.40
C ALA A 463 -14.52 -11.89 -12.40
N GLU A 464 -15.08 -11.83 -13.60
CA GLU A 464 -14.79 -12.71 -14.71
C GLU A 464 -13.96 -11.98 -15.77
N TYR A 465 -12.90 -12.63 -16.24
CA TYR A 465 -12.01 -12.14 -17.29
C TYR A 465 -11.96 -13.16 -18.43
N THR A 466 -11.74 -12.69 -19.65
CA THR A 466 -11.49 -13.55 -20.81
C THR A 466 -10.02 -13.47 -21.20
N LEU A 467 -9.30 -14.59 -21.15
CA LEU A 467 -7.91 -14.72 -21.57
C LEU A 467 -7.83 -15.38 -22.95
N ALA A 468 -7.10 -14.78 -23.88
CA ALA A 468 -7.06 -15.12 -25.30
C ALA A 468 -5.62 -15.36 -25.79
N PRO A 469 -4.89 -16.37 -25.27
CA PRO A 469 -3.50 -16.62 -25.68
C PRO A 469 -3.41 -16.91 -27.19
N ARG A 470 -2.39 -16.36 -27.85
CA ARG A 470 -2.12 -16.56 -29.30
C ARG A 470 -0.70 -17.07 -29.52
N HIS A 471 -0.46 -17.74 -30.65
CA HIS A 471 0.90 -18.12 -31.01
C HIS A 471 1.72 -16.87 -31.31
N PHE A 472 2.99 -16.87 -30.93
CA PHE A 472 3.96 -15.85 -31.33
C PHE A 472 4.87 -16.39 -32.41
N LYS A 473 5.49 -15.50 -33.17
CA LYS A 473 6.51 -15.85 -34.14
C LYS A 473 7.88 -15.89 -33.44
N ASP A 474 8.55 -17.03 -33.46
CA ASP A 474 9.88 -17.20 -32.87
C ASP A 474 10.99 -16.57 -33.75
N VAL A 475 12.24 -16.63 -33.29
CA VAL A 475 13.43 -16.14 -34.04
C VAL A 475 13.68 -16.86 -35.37
N ASN A 476 13.17 -18.07 -35.57
CA ASN A 476 13.25 -18.82 -36.83
C ASN A 476 12.09 -18.49 -37.78
N GLY A 477 11.07 -17.82 -37.27
CA GLY A 477 9.88 -17.43 -38.00
C GLY A 477 8.71 -18.40 -37.89
N ASP A 478 8.80 -19.40 -37.01
CA ASP A 478 7.77 -20.38 -36.75
C ASP A 478 6.75 -19.84 -35.74
N MET A 479 5.47 -20.18 -35.94
CA MET A 479 4.42 -19.83 -34.98
C MET A 479 4.44 -20.83 -33.82
N VAL A 480 4.75 -20.37 -32.63
CA VAL A 480 4.98 -21.18 -31.43
C VAL A 480 4.09 -20.75 -30.27
N GLY A 481 3.80 -21.71 -29.39
CA GLY A 481 3.17 -21.50 -28.09
C GLY A 481 4.11 -21.97 -26.97
N PRO A 482 3.65 -22.00 -25.71
CA PRO A 482 4.47 -22.50 -24.61
C PRO A 482 4.76 -23.99 -24.79
N ALA A 483 5.93 -24.45 -24.34
CA ALA A 483 6.34 -25.83 -24.56
C ALA A 483 5.72 -26.82 -23.57
N THR A 484 5.56 -26.44 -22.30
CA THR A 484 5.01 -27.31 -21.24
C THR A 484 3.55 -27.02 -20.88
N GLY A 485 3.03 -25.84 -21.22
CA GLY A 485 1.68 -25.41 -20.90
C GLY A 485 1.65 -23.98 -20.38
N PHE A 486 0.52 -23.55 -19.82
CA PHE A 486 0.38 -22.21 -19.27
C PHE A 486 0.39 -22.20 -17.75
N LYS A 487 0.83 -21.09 -17.18
CA LYS A 487 0.58 -20.72 -15.79
C LYS A 487 -0.12 -19.36 -15.74
N LEU A 488 -1.10 -19.25 -14.86
CA LEU A 488 -1.73 -18.00 -14.50
C LEU A 488 -1.04 -17.42 -13.27
N THR A 489 -0.70 -16.14 -13.31
CA THR A 489 -0.26 -15.39 -12.14
C THR A 489 -1.14 -14.19 -11.89
N LEU A 490 -1.54 -14.03 -10.63
CA LEU A 490 -2.40 -12.96 -10.16
C LEU A 490 -1.58 -12.01 -9.32
N GLU A 491 -1.62 -10.72 -9.64
CA GLU A 491 -1.09 -9.67 -8.80
C GLU A 491 -2.23 -9.05 -7.97
N ILE A 492 -2.17 -9.27 -6.66
CA ILE A 492 -3.24 -8.96 -5.71
C ILE A 492 -2.67 -8.15 -4.55
N LEU A 493 -3.29 -7.01 -4.20
CA LEU A 493 -2.98 -6.33 -2.95
C LEU A 493 -3.84 -6.90 -1.82
N ARG A 494 -3.17 -7.37 -0.77
CA ARG A 494 -3.80 -7.76 0.49
C ARG A 494 -3.48 -6.73 1.55
N ARG A 495 -4.14 -6.82 2.70
CA ARG A 495 -3.86 -5.96 3.85
C ARG A 495 -3.78 -6.78 5.12
N LYS A 496 -3.10 -6.23 6.13
CA LYS A 496 -3.19 -6.76 7.49
C LYS A 496 -4.64 -6.68 7.95
N ALA A 497 -5.08 -7.70 8.70
CA ALA A 497 -6.41 -7.72 9.27
C ALA A 497 -6.69 -6.46 10.11
N ASP A 498 -7.89 -5.90 10.00
CA ASP A 498 -8.37 -4.81 10.86
C ASP A 498 -9.62 -5.31 11.61
N SER A 499 -10.00 -4.63 12.69
CA SER A 499 -11.22 -4.98 13.42
C SER A 499 -12.42 -5.00 12.47
N ALA A 500 -13.32 -5.96 12.65
CA ALA A 500 -14.55 -6.04 11.89
C ALA A 500 -15.30 -4.71 11.99
N LEU A 501 -15.69 -4.18 10.84
CA LEU A 501 -16.19 -2.82 10.74
C LEU A 501 -17.61 -2.75 11.31
N VAL A 502 -17.81 -1.86 12.28
CA VAL A 502 -19.12 -1.60 12.90
C VAL A 502 -19.70 -0.31 12.35
N TRP A 503 -18.88 0.76 12.28
CA TRP A 503 -19.26 2.05 11.69
C TRP A 503 -18.06 2.74 11.07
N TYR A 504 -18.23 3.33 9.89
CA TYR A 504 -17.24 4.19 9.24
C TYR A 504 -17.90 5.54 8.98
N GLU A 505 -17.37 6.60 9.57
CA GLU A 505 -17.91 7.95 9.42
C GLU A 505 -16.85 8.92 8.87
N ASP A 506 -17.03 9.35 7.63
CA ASP A 506 -16.26 10.42 6.99
C ASP A 506 -17.05 11.74 6.87
N PHE A 507 -18.31 11.77 7.35
CA PHE A 507 -19.22 12.91 7.41
C PHE A 507 -19.60 13.47 6.02
N ARG A 508 -19.47 12.65 4.97
CA ARG A 508 -19.69 13.08 3.57
C ARG A 508 -21.10 12.85 3.04
N ASP A 509 -21.97 12.25 3.85
CA ASP A 509 -23.35 11.99 3.48
C ASP A 509 -24.20 13.27 3.55
N ASP A 510 -25.27 13.36 2.77
CA ASP A 510 -26.11 14.58 2.64
C ASP A 510 -26.69 15.06 3.98
N ASN A 511 -27.05 14.12 4.86
CA ASN A 511 -27.40 14.40 6.25
C ASN A 511 -26.34 13.72 7.13
N PRO A 512 -25.27 14.43 7.53
CA PRO A 512 -24.11 13.79 8.12
C PRO A 512 -24.28 13.48 9.62
N LEU A 513 -25.27 14.08 10.31
CA LEU A 513 -25.55 13.85 11.73
C LEU A 513 -27.05 13.62 12.01
N PRO A 514 -27.67 12.57 11.44
CA PRO A 514 -29.08 12.26 11.70
C PRO A 514 -29.29 11.89 13.18
N GLN A 515 -30.30 12.47 13.82
CA GLN A 515 -30.63 12.24 15.24
C GLN A 515 -31.00 10.78 15.55
N SER A 516 -31.35 10.00 14.53
CA SER A 516 -31.57 8.55 14.67
C SER A 516 -30.30 7.78 15.04
N TYR A 517 -29.12 8.31 14.67
CA TYR A 517 -27.82 7.64 14.87
C TYR A 517 -26.87 8.41 15.77
N TRP A 518 -27.07 9.71 15.94
CA TRP A 518 -26.18 10.58 16.69
C TRP A 518 -26.90 11.27 17.85
N THR A 519 -26.17 11.46 18.94
CA THR A 519 -26.62 12.25 20.08
C THR A 519 -25.49 13.14 20.61
N THR A 520 -25.81 14.39 20.90
CA THR A 520 -24.89 15.34 21.54
C THR A 520 -25.12 15.26 23.05
N LEU A 521 -24.17 14.68 23.77
CA LEU A 521 -24.25 14.54 25.23
C LEU A 521 -23.85 15.85 25.93
N SER A 522 -22.97 16.64 25.32
CA SER A 522 -22.59 17.97 25.78
C SER A 522 -21.94 18.79 24.66
N GLY A 523 -21.96 20.13 24.82
CA GLY A 523 -21.33 21.05 23.89
C GLY A 523 -22.10 21.20 22.58
N GLU A 524 -21.38 21.41 21.48
CA GLU A 524 -21.95 21.74 20.18
C GLU A 524 -21.08 21.14 19.07
N TRP A 525 -21.75 20.55 18.08
CA TRP A 525 -21.12 19.87 16.96
C TRP A 525 -21.86 20.17 15.67
N SER A 526 -21.11 20.34 14.59
CA SER A 526 -21.62 20.57 13.24
C SER A 526 -20.68 19.94 12.23
N VAL A 527 -21.14 19.75 10.99
CA VAL A 527 -20.30 19.26 9.89
C VAL A 527 -20.18 20.35 8.86
N TRP A 528 -18.94 20.71 8.55
CA TRP A 528 -18.63 21.50 7.37
C TRP A 528 -18.53 20.56 6.17
N GLN A 529 -19.16 20.93 5.04
CA GLN A 529 -19.07 20.22 3.77
C GLN A 529 -18.60 21.21 2.69
N ASP A 530 -17.72 20.76 1.79
CA ASP A 530 -17.23 21.57 0.68
C ASP A 530 -18.33 21.80 -0.37
N THR A 531 -18.98 22.96 -0.28
CA THR A 531 -20.05 23.38 -1.21
C THR A 531 -19.55 23.76 -2.60
N SER A 532 -18.23 23.85 -2.81
CA SER A 532 -17.65 24.12 -4.13
C SER A 532 -17.44 22.84 -4.96
N SER A 533 -17.51 21.67 -4.31
CA SER A 533 -17.35 20.38 -4.97
C SER A 533 -18.63 19.94 -5.69
N SER A 534 -18.49 19.43 -6.91
CA SER A 534 -19.58 18.80 -7.66
C SER A 534 -19.70 17.29 -7.40
N MET A 535 -18.95 16.75 -6.43
CA MET A 535 -18.99 15.33 -6.09
C MET A 535 -20.22 15.00 -5.22
N ASN A 536 -20.85 13.84 -5.45
CA ASN A 536 -22.01 13.36 -4.68
C ASN A 536 -21.73 13.17 -3.18
N ARG A 537 -20.46 13.04 -2.79
CA ARG A 537 -20.01 12.99 -1.40
C ARG A 537 -18.88 14.01 -1.28
N PRO A 538 -19.13 15.31 -1.01
CA PRO A 538 -18.08 16.33 -0.94
C PRO A 538 -17.08 16.03 0.20
N TYR A 539 -15.92 16.68 0.22
CA TYR A 539 -15.03 16.58 1.39
C TYR A 539 -15.70 17.27 2.58
N SER A 540 -15.60 16.64 3.75
CA SER A 540 -16.31 17.07 4.95
C SER A 540 -15.44 16.97 6.19
N GLN A 541 -15.75 17.79 7.19
CA GLN A 541 -15.10 17.76 8.50
C GLN A 541 -16.14 17.98 9.59
N LEU A 542 -16.21 17.07 10.55
CA LEU A 542 -16.88 17.31 11.82
C LEU A 542 -16.10 18.38 12.60
N GLU A 543 -16.80 19.36 13.15
CA GLU A 543 -16.22 20.41 13.97
C GLU A 543 -17.08 20.74 15.18
N GLY A 544 -16.44 20.89 16.34
CA GLY A 544 -17.17 21.13 17.58
C GLY A 544 -16.36 20.89 18.85
N LYS A 545 -17.06 20.94 19.98
CA LYS A 545 -16.54 20.71 21.34
C LYS A 545 -17.60 20.03 22.20
N GLY A 546 -17.19 19.43 23.31
CA GLY A 546 -18.05 18.61 24.16
C GLY A 546 -18.02 17.14 23.77
N GLN A 547 -19.15 16.43 23.82
CA GLN A 547 -19.25 15.01 23.52
C GLN A 547 -20.32 14.74 22.48
N LEU A 548 -19.90 14.18 21.34
CA LEU A 548 -20.78 13.61 20.32
C LEU A 548 -20.63 12.09 20.33
N ALA A 549 -21.75 11.38 20.37
CA ALA A 549 -21.79 9.93 20.44
C ALA A 549 -22.73 9.33 19.41
N TRP A 550 -22.50 8.07 19.05
CA TRP A 550 -23.58 7.26 18.48
C TRP A 550 -24.71 7.18 19.51
N ASN A 551 -25.96 7.16 19.04
CA ASN A 551 -27.16 7.12 19.89
C ASN A 551 -27.41 5.72 20.49
N TYR A 552 -26.36 5.09 21.01
CA TYR A 552 -26.32 3.78 21.63
C TYR A 552 -25.41 3.83 22.85
N ASN A 553 -25.94 3.47 24.01
CA ASN A 553 -25.25 3.62 25.30
C ASN A 553 -24.80 2.29 25.94
N ASN A 554 -24.82 1.20 25.18
CA ASN A 554 -24.47 -0.14 25.67
C ASN A 554 -23.19 -0.68 25.03
N PHE A 555 -22.32 0.17 24.48
CA PHE A 555 -21.01 -0.30 24.02
C PHE A 555 -20.19 -0.77 25.21
N SER A 556 -19.46 -1.87 25.03
CA SER A 556 -18.51 -2.40 26.03
C SER A 556 -17.14 -2.63 25.41
N ASP A 557 -17.04 -3.61 24.51
CA ASP A 557 -15.78 -4.04 23.91
C ASP A 557 -15.72 -3.59 22.46
N ILE A 558 -15.04 -2.47 22.24
CA ILE A 558 -14.96 -1.82 20.93
C ILE A 558 -13.54 -1.35 20.60
N HIS A 559 -13.32 -1.14 19.32
CA HIS A 559 -12.14 -0.52 18.74
C HIS A 559 -12.55 0.83 18.13
N LEU A 560 -12.02 1.94 18.65
CA LEU A 560 -12.29 3.29 18.16
C LEU A 560 -11.06 3.84 17.47
N ARG A 561 -11.24 4.49 16.32
CA ARG A 561 -10.21 5.24 15.60
C ARG A 561 -10.75 6.63 15.23
N ALA A 562 -9.96 7.67 15.45
CA ALA A 562 -10.28 9.02 15.02
C ALA A 562 -9.09 9.70 14.33
N GLN A 563 -9.36 10.50 13.31
CA GLN A 563 -8.39 11.42 12.70
C GLN A 563 -8.72 12.85 13.08
N ILE A 564 -7.88 13.42 13.95
CA ILE A 564 -8.11 14.71 14.60
C ILE A 564 -7.21 15.77 13.98
N ILE A 565 -7.77 16.95 13.71
CA ILE A 565 -7.09 18.13 13.19
C ILE A 565 -7.19 19.24 14.23
N PHE A 566 -6.05 19.83 14.59
CA PHE A 566 -5.99 20.93 15.54
C PHE A 566 -6.02 22.29 14.81
N PRO A 567 -7.09 23.09 14.91
CA PRO A 567 -7.08 24.45 14.36
C PRO A 567 -6.12 25.36 15.15
N GLU A 568 -5.71 26.48 14.55
CA GLU A 568 -4.79 27.46 15.15
C GLU A 568 -5.20 27.94 16.56
N THR A 569 -6.50 27.99 16.82
CA THR A 569 -7.09 28.41 18.10
C THR A 569 -7.18 27.30 19.14
N PHE A 570 -6.82 26.06 18.82
CA PHE A 570 -7.02 24.91 19.70
C PHE A 570 -6.13 24.97 20.97
N SER A 571 -6.68 24.54 22.08
CA SER A 571 -5.96 24.21 23.32
C SER A 571 -6.70 23.11 24.08
N GLY A 572 -6.03 22.43 25.00
CA GLY A 572 -6.60 21.36 25.80
C GLY A 572 -6.59 19.99 25.12
N LYS A 573 -7.62 19.18 25.42
CA LYS A 573 -7.67 17.76 25.03
C LYS A 573 -8.73 17.50 23.97
N ALA A 574 -8.41 16.66 22.98
CA ALA A 574 -9.37 16.12 22.02
C ALA A 574 -9.08 14.64 21.72
N GLY A 575 -10.13 13.83 21.58
CA GLY A 575 -9.95 12.38 21.47
C GLY A 575 -11.25 11.60 21.38
N VAL A 576 -11.16 10.30 21.67
CA VAL A 576 -12.28 9.36 21.65
C VAL A 576 -12.62 8.88 23.07
N PHE A 577 -13.88 8.53 23.30
CA PHE A 577 -14.33 8.05 24.61
C PHE A 577 -15.26 6.83 24.50
N ILE A 578 -15.31 6.06 25.59
CA ILE A 578 -16.33 5.04 25.88
C ILE A 578 -16.67 5.10 27.37
N GLY A 579 -17.94 5.36 27.70
CA GLY A 579 -18.35 5.55 29.09
C GLY A 579 -17.52 6.62 29.80
N THR A 580 -16.82 6.25 30.87
CA THR A 580 -15.93 7.15 31.63
C THR A 580 -14.47 7.15 31.13
N ILE A 581 -14.12 6.29 30.16
CA ILE A 581 -12.78 6.20 29.60
C ILE A 581 -12.64 7.22 28.47
N TYR A 582 -11.61 8.06 28.54
CA TYR A 582 -11.32 9.10 27.55
C TYR A 582 -9.85 9.03 27.14
N CYS A 583 -9.58 8.68 25.88
CA CYS A 583 -8.24 8.74 25.31
C CYS A 583 -8.14 9.95 24.40
N CYS A 584 -7.10 10.76 24.59
CA CYS A 584 -6.98 12.03 23.91
C CYS A 584 -5.55 12.42 23.59
N PHE A 585 -5.42 13.25 22.58
CA PHE A 585 -4.31 14.16 22.45
C PHE A 585 -4.49 15.32 23.41
N ASN A 586 -3.55 15.50 24.32
CA ASN A 586 -3.40 16.71 25.11
C ASN A 586 -2.39 17.61 24.40
N TYR A 587 -2.93 18.60 23.67
CA TYR A 587 -2.10 19.49 22.86
C TYR A 587 -1.19 20.35 23.73
N ASP A 588 -1.68 20.82 24.88
CA ASP A 588 -0.92 21.73 25.75
C ASP A 588 0.34 21.05 26.32
N ASN A 589 0.26 19.75 26.60
CA ASN A 589 1.38 18.96 27.11
C ASN A 589 2.14 18.19 26.02
N GLN A 590 1.65 18.20 24.77
CA GLN A 590 2.20 17.40 23.66
C GLN A 590 2.26 15.89 23.99
N ARG A 591 1.14 15.34 24.47
CA ARG A 591 1.05 13.92 24.86
C ARG A 591 -0.22 13.26 24.37
N ILE A 592 -0.17 11.94 24.22
CA ILE A 592 -1.36 11.08 24.24
C ILE A 592 -1.60 10.69 25.69
N GLU A 593 -2.84 10.79 26.14
CA GLU A 593 -3.25 10.50 27.52
C GLU A 593 -4.51 9.64 27.53
N LEU A 594 -4.59 8.73 28.49
CA LEU A 594 -5.79 7.93 28.76
C LEU A 594 -6.29 8.23 30.16
N TYR A 595 -7.55 8.62 30.27
CA TYR A 595 -8.21 8.94 31.52
C TYR A 595 -9.36 7.99 31.81
N GLU A 596 -9.61 7.76 33.10
CA GLU A 596 -10.82 7.16 33.65
C GLU A 596 -11.44 8.17 34.62
N GLY A 597 -12.53 8.82 34.21
CA GLY A 597 -13.02 10.01 34.89
C GLY A 597 -11.96 11.12 34.90
N SER A 598 -11.49 11.51 36.08
CA SER A 598 -10.39 12.48 36.26
C SER A 598 -9.01 11.83 36.46
N THR A 599 -8.94 10.50 36.55
CA THR A 599 -7.70 9.78 36.87
C THR A 599 -6.93 9.47 35.59
N LEU A 600 -5.66 9.89 35.50
CA LEU A 600 -4.77 9.51 34.41
C LEU A 600 -4.29 8.06 34.57
N LYS A 601 -4.49 7.25 33.53
CA LYS A 601 -4.19 5.80 33.52
C LYS A 601 -2.94 5.45 32.72
N GLY A 602 -2.59 6.28 31.74
CA GLY A 602 -1.40 6.10 30.91
C GLY A 602 -1.13 7.32 30.04
N SER A 603 0.12 7.48 29.61
CA SER A 603 0.50 8.60 28.75
C SER A 603 1.76 8.32 27.93
N TYR A 604 1.84 8.92 26.75
CA TYR A 604 2.95 8.81 25.80
C TYR A 604 3.30 10.20 25.25
N ALA A 605 4.58 10.58 25.30
CA ALA A 605 5.05 11.86 24.77
C ALA A 605 5.13 11.81 23.23
N THR A 606 4.70 12.87 22.56
CA THR A 606 4.74 12.98 21.10
C THR A 606 4.69 14.46 20.70
N SER A 607 4.45 14.80 19.44
CA SER A 607 4.37 16.21 19.02
C SER A 607 3.31 16.40 17.95
N PHE A 608 2.57 17.49 18.09
CA PHE A 608 1.46 17.89 17.24
C PHE A 608 1.61 19.34 16.84
N SER A 609 1.25 19.64 15.61
CA SER A 609 1.21 20.99 15.06
C SER A 609 -0.23 21.40 14.81
N LYS A 610 -0.49 22.68 15.01
CA LYS A 610 -1.73 23.30 14.58
C LYS A 610 -1.75 23.52 13.07
N THR A 611 -2.94 23.48 12.52
CA THR A 611 -3.22 23.84 11.13
C THR A 611 -3.72 25.28 11.08
N SER A 612 -3.14 26.10 10.20
CA SER A 612 -3.58 27.48 9.97
C SER A 612 -4.98 27.54 9.38
N ALA A 613 -5.69 28.65 9.58
CA ALA A 613 -7.00 28.85 8.97
C ALA A 613 -7.00 28.69 7.43
N ALA A 614 -5.90 29.07 6.76
CA ALA A 614 -5.75 28.93 5.31
C ALA A 614 -5.66 27.46 4.84
N ASN A 615 -5.10 26.57 5.66
CA ASN A 615 -4.84 25.17 5.29
C ASN A 615 -5.90 24.19 5.84
N ILE A 616 -6.77 24.64 6.77
CA ILE A 616 -7.69 23.75 7.51
C ILE A 616 -8.61 22.91 6.63
N ARG A 617 -8.94 23.37 5.40
CA ARG A 617 -9.83 22.67 4.46
C ARG A 617 -9.11 22.02 3.28
N SER A 618 -7.89 22.44 2.96
CA SER A 618 -7.18 22.06 1.74
C SER A 618 -6.00 21.13 2.01
N ASN A 619 -5.24 21.38 3.07
CA ASN A 619 -4.06 20.58 3.44
C ASN A 619 -3.86 20.58 4.97
N PRO A 620 -4.79 20.00 5.75
CA PRO A 620 -4.68 20.00 7.20
C PRO A 620 -3.68 18.96 7.70
N SER A 621 -2.96 19.32 8.77
CA SER A 621 -2.23 18.34 9.57
C SER A 621 -3.22 17.56 10.44
N PHE A 622 -3.35 16.26 10.21
CA PHE A 622 -4.20 15.37 11.00
C PHE A 622 -3.40 14.30 11.73
N TYR A 623 -3.93 13.85 12.87
CA TYR A 623 -3.31 12.86 13.74
C TYR A 623 -4.28 11.73 14.04
N THR A 624 -3.83 10.48 13.90
CA THR A 624 -4.64 9.29 14.18
C THR A 624 -4.45 8.81 15.61
N LEU A 625 -5.56 8.67 16.33
CA LEU A 625 -5.65 8.10 17.67
C LEU A 625 -6.58 6.88 17.66
N GLU A 626 -6.17 5.80 18.32
CA GLU A 626 -6.99 4.59 18.42
C GLU A 626 -6.97 4.01 19.82
N ILE A 627 -8.11 3.46 20.24
CA ILE A 627 -8.20 2.62 21.44
C ILE A 627 -8.92 1.31 21.14
N ARG A 628 -8.38 0.22 21.68
CA ARG A 628 -9.07 -1.08 21.73
C ARG A 628 -9.33 -1.43 23.18
N LYS A 629 -10.60 -1.47 23.57
CA LYS A 629 -11.04 -1.91 24.91
C LYS A 629 -11.52 -3.35 24.85
N ARG A 630 -11.03 -4.19 25.76
CA ARG A 630 -11.45 -5.57 25.98
C ARG A 630 -11.59 -5.80 27.48
N GLY A 631 -12.82 -5.85 27.98
CA GLY A 631 -13.11 -5.82 29.41
C GLY A 631 -12.42 -4.64 30.09
N ASN A 632 -11.51 -4.94 31.01
CA ASN A 632 -10.76 -3.94 31.80
C ASN A 632 -9.44 -3.49 31.15
N GLN A 633 -9.04 -4.05 30.01
CA GLN A 633 -7.80 -3.67 29.32
C GLN A 633 -8.08 -2.68 28.19
N VAL A 634 -7.30 -1.60 28.14
CA VAL A 634 -7.33 -0.61 27.06
C VAL A 634 -5.95 -0.49 26.44
N ARG A 635 -5.85 -0.82 25.15
CA ARG A 635 -4.65 -0.56 24.33
C ARG A 635 -4.82 0.74 23.57
N VAL A 636 -3.78 1.56 23.58
CA VAL A 636 -3.75 2.86 22.91
C VAL A 636 -2.75 2.83 21.77
N TYR A 637 -3.19 3.20 20.56
CA TYR A 637 -2.37 3.25 19.36
C TYR A 637 -2.38 4.65 18.75
N SER A 638 -1.34 4.99 17.98
CA SER A 638 -1.32 6.22 17.18
C SER A 638 -0.37 6.12 15.99
N SER A 639 -0.46 7.12 15.09
CA SER A 639 0.22 7.22 13.78
C SER A 639 -0.42 6.38 12.67
N ALA A 640 -0.02 6.64 11.42
CA ALA A 640 -0.53 5.95 10.23
C ALA A 640 -0.27 4.43 10.22
N SER A 641 0.68 3.95 11.04
CA SER A 641 1.06 2.53 11.12
C SER A 641 0.38 1.79 12.29
N ASN A 642 -0.61 2.38 12.95
CA ASN A 642 -1.35 1.81 14.08
C ASN A 642 -0.43 1.28 15.19
N THR A 643 0.63 2.03 15.51
CA THR A 643 1.66 1.61 16.47
C THR A 643 1.11 1.64 17.89
N LEU A 644 1.21 0.52 18.61
CA LEU A 644 0.88 0.42 20.04
C LEU A 644 1.79 1.35 20.85
N ARG A 645 1.20 2.23 21.65
CA ARG A 645 1.92 3.19 22.52
C ARG A 645 2.00 2.69 23.95
N PHE A 646 0.87 2.26 24.50
CA PHE A 646 0.81 1.67 25.84
C PHE A 646 -0.50 0.90 26.03
N THR A 647 -0.51 0.06 27.05
CA THR A 647 -1.69 -0.64 27.56
C THR A 647 -1.95 -0.18 28.98
N ALA A 648 -3.22 -0.02 29.35
CA ALA A 648 -3.62 0.39 30.68
C ALA A 648 -4.84 -0.40 31.17
N THR A 649 -4.86 -0.68 32.48
CA THR A 649 -6.00 -1.30 33.15
C THR A 649 -6.97 -0.23 33.65
N CYS A 650 -8.21 -0.28 33.17
CA CYS A 650 -9.33 0.56 33.60
C CYS A 650 -10.43 -0.30 34.24
N SER A 651 -11.55 0.28 34.64
CA SER A 651 -12.76 -0.47 34.95
C SER A 651 -13.38 -1.02 33.67
N ASP A 652 -14.09 -2.15 33.77
CA ASP A 652 -14.89 -2.66 32.65
C ASP A 652 -16.19 -1.83 32.53
N VAL A 653 -16.08 -0.73 31.78
CA VAL A 653 -17.18 0.23 31.61
C VAL A 653 -18.02 -0.10 30.37
N THR A 654 -19.33 0.14 30.49
CA THR A 654 -20.24 0.24 29.36
C THR A 654 -20.72 1.67 29.19
N GLY A 655 -21.16 2.06 28.00
CA GLY A 655 -21.71 3.40 27.81
C GLY A 655 -21.83 3.86 26.37
N TYR A 656 -22.09 5.14 26.22
CA TYR A 656 -21.91 5.85 24.94
C TYR A 656 -20.45 5.83 24.52
N ALA A 657 -20.22 5.79 23.21
CA ALA A 657 -18.92 5.95 22.61
C ALA A 657 -18.95 7.03 21.52
N GLY A 658 -17.82 7.70 21.30
CA GLY A 658 -17.72 8.74 20.29
C GLY A 658 -16.51 9.64 20.46
N ILE A 659 -16.65 10.91 20.04
CA ILE A 659 -15.60 11.93 20.09
C ILE A 659 -15.86 12.92 21.22
N ARG A 660 -14.78 13.30 21.93
CA ARG A 660 -14.81 14.29 22.99
C ARG A 660 -13.72 15.34 22.79
N SER A 661 -14.03 16.60 23.05
CA SER A 661 -13.04 17.68 23.02
C SER A 661 -13.35 18.79 24.02
N ASP A 662 -12.32 19.36 24.64
CA ASP A 662 -12.44 20.51 25.56
C ASP A 662 -12.76 21.81 24.80
N ASN A 663 -12.16 22.00 23.62
CA ASN A 663 -12.32 23.16 22.75
C ASN A 663 -12.66 22.76 21.31
N LYS A 664 -12.96 23.75 20.44
CA LYS A 664 -13.33 23.47 19.04
C LYS A 664 -12.20 22.72 18.32
N VAL A 665 -12.47 21.48 17.93
CA VAL A 665 -11.57 20.62 17.18
C VAL A 665 -12.20 20.22 15.85
N HIS A 666 -11.40 19.74 14.91
CA HIS A 666 -11.85 19.19 13.64
C HIS A 666 -11.56 17.68 13.61
N CYS A 667 -12.46 16.91 12.99
CA CYS A 667 -12.31 15.47 12.79
C CYS A 667 -12.77 15.12 11.37
N GLN A 668 -11.94 14.36 10.65
CA GLN A 668 -12.25 13.96 9.27
C GLN A 668 -12.59 12.47 9.13
N LEU A 669 -12.39 11.69 10.20
CA LEU A 669 -12.74 10.27 10.23
C LEU A 669 -13.01 9.84 11.67
N LEU A 670 -14.17 9.24 11.91
CA LEU A 670 -14.49 8.50 13.13
C LEU A 670 -14.91 7.08 12.77
N ARG A 671 -14.20 6.09 13.29
CA ARG A 671 -14.43 4.67 12.98
C ARG A 671 -14.66 3.89 14.26
N LEU A 672 -15.67 3.02 14.20
CA LEU A 672 -16.00 2.02 15.20
C LEU A 672 -15.79 0.63 14.61
N GLY A 673 -15.09 -0.23 15.34
CA GLY A 673 -14.92 -1.63 15.04
C GLY A 673 -15.15 -2.50 16.27
N ASP A 674 -15.27 -3.79 16.04
CA ASP A 674 -15.34 -4.78 17.11
C ASP A 674 -13.98 -4.93 17.79
N ALA A 675 -13.94 -5.10 19.11
CA ALA A 675 -12.65 -5.27 19.78
C ALA A 675 -12.03 -6.65 19.56
N TRP A 676 -12.82 -7.68 19.28
CA TRP A 676 -12.39 -9.08 19.26
C TRP A 676 -12.39 -9.69 17.87
N THR A 677 -13.32 -9.27 17.02
CA THR A 677 -13.55 -9.79 15.69
C THR A 677 -12.80 -8.97 14.65
N TYR A 678 -12.22 -9.65 13.67
CA TYR A 678 -11.38 -9.06 12.63
C TYR A 678 -11.83 -9.48 11.24
N GLU A 679 -11.73 -8.55 10.31
CA GLU A 679 -11.79 -8.80 8.88
C GLU A 679 -10.36 -9.12 8.38
N PRO A 680 -10.14 -10.30 7.78
CA PRO A 680 -8.80 -10.81 7.47
C PRO A 680 -8.12 -10.20 6.23
N TYR A 681 -8.89 -9.74 5.22
CA TYR A 681 -8.40 -9.08 3.99
C TYR A 681 -7.35 -9.86 3.18
N GLU A 682 -7.45 -11.19 3.13
CA GLU A 682 -6.37 -12.00 2.53
C GLU A 682 -6.80 -13.17 1.64
N ARG A 683 -8.05 -13.65 1.73
CA ARG A 683 -8.55 -14.83 1.02
C ARG A 683 -9.35 -14.48 -0.23
N PHE A 684 -9.04 -15.21 -1.30
CA PHE A 684 -9.83 -15.25 -2.53
C PHE A 684 -9.69 -16.62 -3.19
N ASP A 685 -10.69 -16.98 -3.98
CA ASP A 685 -10.68 -18.18 -4.79
C ASP A 685 -10.62 -17.84 -6.28
N VAL A 686 -10.22 -18.82 -7.08
CA VAL A 686 -10.06 -18.68 -8.52
C VAL A 686 -10.58 -19.92 -9.22
N LEU A 687 -11.54 -19.73 -10.12
CA LEU A 687 -11.88 -20.71 -11.14
C LEU A 687 -10.97 -20.47 -12.34
N MET A 688 -10.08 -21.43 -12.59
CA MET A 688 -9.00 -21.34 -13.56
C MET A 688 -9.50 -21.55 -15.00
N PRO A 689 -8.73 -21.10 -16.01
CA PRO A 689 -9.00 -21.34 -17.43
C PRO A 689 -9.28 -22.79 -17.82
N ASP A 690 -8.68 -23.76 -17.12
CA ASP A 690 -8.85 -25.20 -17.39
C ASP A 690 -10.01 -25.83 -16.61
N GLY A 691 -10.79 -25.02 -15.89
CA GLY A 691 -11.91 -25.45 -15.05
C GLY A 691 -11.51 -25.92 -13.65
N THR A 692 -10.21 -25.96 -13.31
CA THR A 692 -9.77 -26.26 -11.95
C THR A 692 -10.07 -25.10 -10.99
N PHE A 693 -10.18 -25.40 -9.70
CA PHE A 693 -10.47 -24.42 -8.66
C PHE A 693 -9.33 -24.36 -7.66
N LYS A 694 -8.88 -23.16 -7.29
CA LYS A 694 -7.81 -22.96 -6.31
C LYS A 694 -8.14 -21.82 -5.36
N THR A 695 -7.81 -22.01 -4.09
CA THR A 695 -7.94 -20.99 -3.03
C THR A 695 -6.57 -20.45 -2.66
N TYR A 696 -6.48 -19.15 -2.47
CA TYR A 696 -5.29 -18.44 -2.01
C TYR A 696 -5.59 -17.68 -0.72
N GLY A 697 -4.53 -17.46 0.07
CA GLY A 697 -4.63 -16.75 1.35
C GLY A 697 -5.14 -17.65 2.48
N ARG A 698 -5.86 -17.02 3.42
CA ARG A 698 -6.27 -17.59 4.71
C ARG A 698 -5.07 -18.11 5.53
N LEU A 699 -4.31 -17.18 6.10
CA LEU A 699 -3.17 -17.50 6.96
C LEU A 699 -3.63 -18.28 8.19
N SER A 700 -2.84 -19.30 8.57
CA SER A 700 -3.07 -20.06 9.79
C SER A 700 -2.95 -19.14 11.01
N ARG A 701 -3.93 -19.25 11.92
CA ARG A 701 -4.01 -18.44 13.13
C ARG A 701 -4.25 -19.31 14.36
N SER A 702 -3.55 -18.97 15.43
CA SER A 702 -3.77 -19.50 16.78
C SER A 702 -4.68 -18.57 17.58
N ASN A 703 -5.28 -19.06 18.66
CA ASN A 703 -6.12 -18.25 19.56
C ASN A 703 -7.24 -17.47 18.86
N CYS A 704 -7.88 -18.07 17.85
CA CYS A 704 -9.05 -17.50 17.19
C CYS A 704 -10.09 -18.56 16.82
N SER A 705 -11.35 -18.15 16.74
CA SER A 705 -12.46 -18.91 16.15
C SER A 705 -12.90 -18.24 14.85
N TRP A 706 -13.16 -19.04 13.81
CA TRP A 706 -13.64 -18.55 12.52
C TRP A 706 -15.16 -18.56 12.46
N ASP A 707 -15.73 -17.49 11.88
CA ASP A 707 -17.11 -17.43 11.41
C ASP A 707 -17.08 -17.74 9.91
N ASP A 708 -17.53 -18.95 9.55
CA ASP A 708 -17.50 -19.42 8.16
C ASP A 708 -18.60 -18.77 7.29
N GLU A 709 -19.66 -18.24 7.90
CA GLU A 709 -20.71 -17.53 7.19
C GLU A 709 -20.13 -16.22 6.64
N PHE A 710 -19.63 -15.35 7.51
CA PHE A 710 -19.13 -14.03 7.14
C PHE A 710 -17.64 -14.00 6.86
N GLN A 711 -16.89 -15.10 6.97
CA GLN A 711 -15.45 -15.14 6.70
C GLN A 711 -14.64 -14.17 7.58
N VAL A 712 -15.05 -13.98 8.82
CA VAL A 712 -14.32 -13.20 9.85
C VAL A 712 -13.76 -14.13 10.92
N PHE A 713 -12.85 -13.64 11.76
CA PHE A 713 -12.37 -14.40 12.91
C PHE A 713 -12.39 -13.58 14.19
N THR A 714 -12.66 -14.24 15.31
CA THR A 714 -12.69 -13.64 16.64
C THR A 714 -11.55 -14.18 17.47
N LEU A 715 -10.77 -13.30 18.11
CA LEU A 715 -9.71 -13.73 19.02
C LEU A 715 -10.30 -14.32 20.30
N THR A 716 -9.72 -15.42 20.78
CA THR A 716 -10.12 -16.11 22.01
C THR A 716 -9.24 -15.75 23.20
N ALA A 717 -8.22 -14.89 22.99
CA ALA A 717 -7.31 -14.39 24.00
C ALA A 717 -6.97 -12.93 23.72
N ASP A 718 -6.67 -12.18 24.77
CA ASP A 718 -6.39 -10.76 24.65
C ASP A 718 -4.96 -10.47 24.13
N LEU A 719 -4.80 -10.62 22.81
CA LEU A 719 -3.54 -10.49 22.08
C LEU A 719 -3.66 -9.47 20.93
N GLU A 720 -2.53 -8.97 20.43
CA GLU A 720 -2.51 -8.32 19.10
C GLU A 720 -2.70 -9.37 18.01
N GLU A 721 -3.48 -9.03 16.97
CA GLU A 721 -3.74 -9.95 15.85
C GLU A 721 -2.46 -10.49 15.23
N SER A 722 -1.43 -9.66 15.09
CA SER A 722 -0.16 -10.07 14.49
C SER A 722 0.54 -11.18 15.26
N ALA A 723 0.25 -11.34 16.55
CA ALA A 723 0.80 -12.43 17.37
C ALA A 723 0.11 -13.78 17.12
N THR A 724 -0.98 -13.80 16.36
CA THR A 724 -1.76 -15.01 16.12
C THR A 724 -1.33 -15.78 14.87
N ARG A 725 -0.63 -15.14 13.93
CA ARG A 725 -0.24 -15.67 12.62
C ARG A 725 1.27 -15.82 12.46
N SER A 726 1.69 -16.78 11.65
CA SER A 726 3.11 -17.13 11.39
C SER A 726 3.83 -16.19 10.44
N GLU A 727 3.09 -15.46 9.60
CA GLU A 727 3.64 -14.69 8.48
C GLU A 727 3.20 -13.23 8.57
N SER A 728 3.94 -12.31 7.95
CA SER A 728 3.52 -10.91 7.79
C SER A 728 2.88 -10.70 6.42
N ILE A 729 1.79 -9.94 6.36
CA ILE A 729 1.21 -9.44 5.11
C ILE A 729 1.90 -8.13 4.76
N THR A 730 2.44 -8.05 3.55
CA THR A 730 3.07 -6.84 3.02
C THR A 730 1.99 -5.83 2.64
N LEU A 731 2.34 -4.54 2.56
CA LEU A 731 1.46 -3.51 1.99
C LEU A 731 1.77 -3.28 0.49
N ASP A 732 2.46 -4.24 -0.13
CA ASP A 732 2.80 -4.23 -1.55
C ASP A 732 2.00 -5.34 -2.25
N TYR A 733 1.97 -5.29 -3.57
CA TYR A 733 1.26 -6.28 -4.35
C TYR A 733 1.96 -7.65 -4.29
N ASP A 734 1.19 -8.66 -3.88
CA ASP A 734 1.63 -10.05 -3.83
C ASP A 734 1.30 -10.75 -5.15
N PHE A 735 2.09 -11.78 -5.49
CA PHE A 735 1.92 -12.58 -6.70
C PHE A 735 1.52 -14.00 -6.33
N PHE A 736 0.43 -14.49 -6.92
CA PHE A 736 -0.13 -15.82 -6.67
C PHE A 736 -0.16 -16.62 -7.96
N HIS A 737 0.38 -17.84 -7.91
CA HIS A 737 0.64 -18.64 -9.10
C HIS A 737 -0.29 -19.86 -9.14
N SER A 738 -0.85 -20.16 -10.31
CA SER A 738 -1.58 -21.39 -10.57
C SER A 738 -0.63 -22.59 -10.60
N ASP A 739 -1.19 -23.79 -10.57
CA ASP A 739 -0.46 -24.97 -11.04
C ASP A 739 -0.33 -24.92 -12.57
N MET A 740 0.47 -25.83 -13.14
CA MET A 740 0.63 -25.94 -14.59
C MET A 740 -0.68 -26.37 -15.27
N MET A 741 -1.07 -25.68 -16.34
CA MET A 741 -2.27 -25.97 -17.13
C MET A 741 -1.91 -26.40 -18.56
N PRO A 742 -1.62 -27.69 -18.81
CA PRO A 742 -1.22 -28.20 -20.13
C PRO A 742 -2.40 -28.34 -21.11
N SER A 743 -3.64 -28.26 -20.64
CA SER A 743 -4.86 -28.34 -21.47
C SER A 743 -5.20 -27.04 -22.20
N ILE A 744 -4.59 -25.92 -21.80
CA ILE A 744 -4.79 -24.61 -22.40
C ILE A 744 -3.95 -24.50 -23.66
N GLN A 745 -4.56 -24.06 -24.76
CA GLN A 745 -3.95 -23.99 -26.08
C GLN A 745 -4.08 -22.59 -26.66
N CYS A 746 -3.04 -22.14 -27.37
CA CYS A 746 -3.10 -20.91 -28.15
C CYS A 746 -4.20 -20.98 -29.22
N GLY A 747 -4.90 -19.86 -29.43
CA GLY A 747 -5.93 -19.72 -30.48
C GLY A 747 -7.38 -19.85 -30.00
N ASN A 748 -7.60 -20.13 -28.72
CA ASN A 748 -8.92 -20.13 -28.07
C ASN A 748 -9.03 -19.01 -27.04
N ASP A 749 -10.26 -18.79 -26.55
CA ASP A 749 -10.55 -17.86 -25.46
C ASP A 749 -11.02 -18.67 -24.24
N TYR A 750 -10.52 -18.29 -23.06
CA TYR A 750 -10.78 -18.99 -21.81
C TYR A 750 -11.28 -18.01 -20.76
N SER A 751 -12.25 -18.44 -19.95
CA SER A 751 -12.73 -17.64 -18.82
C SER A 751 -11.92 -17.93 -17.57
N VAL A 752 -11.63 -16.90 -16.79
CA VAL A 752 -11.12 -17.01 -15.42
C VAL A 752 -12.01 -16.19 -14.50
N THR A 753 -12.45 -16.76 -13.38
CA THR A 753 -13.26 -16.05 -12.39
C THR A 753 -12.47 -15.91 -11.09
N ILE A 754 -12.27 -14.67 -10.64
CA ILE A 754 -11.72 -14.37 -9.33
C ILE A 754 -12.89 -14.09 -8.39
N ILE A 755 -12.93 -14.82 -7.28
CA ILE A 755 -13.98 -14.76 -6.27
C ILE A 755 -13.34 -14.37 -4.94
N PRO A 756 -13.22 -13.06 -4.63
CA PRO A 756 -12.80 -12.65 -3.31
C PRO A 756 -13.72 -13.27 -2.24
N ARG A 757 -13.15 -13.62 -1.09
CA ARG A 757 -13.92 -14.10 0.08
C ARG A 757 -13.89 -13.08 1.19
N ASP A 758 -12.78 -12.37 1.30
CA ASP A 758 -12.62 -11.24 2.19
C ASP A 758 -12.85 -9.93 1.43
N ILE A 759 -13.30 -8.90 2.14
CA ILE A 759 -13.30 -7.54 1.60
C ILE A 759 -11.84 -7.03 1.49
N ASN A 760 -11.64 -5.93 0.76
CA ASN A 760 -10.36 -5.24 0.63
C ASN A 760 -9.23 -6.07 -0.04
N ILE A 761 -9.61 -7.09 -0.82
CA ILE A 761 -8.74 -7.77 -1.78
C ILE A 761 -8.74 -6.94 -3.07
N TRP A 762 -7.58 -6.40 -3.47
CA TRP A 762 -7.51 -5.61 -4.69
C TRP A 762 -6.97 -6.45 -5.82
N ILE A 763 -7.83 -6.76 -6.78
CA ILE A 763 -7.50 -7.48 -8.00
C ILE A 763 -6.83 -6.49 -8.94
N SER A 764 -5.51 -6.54 -9.08
CA SER A 764 -4.76 -5.56 -9.87
C SER A 764 -4.51 -6.05 -11.29
N ARG A 765 -3.84 -7.20 -11.44
CA ARG A 765 -3.38 -7.69 -12.74
C ARG A 765 -3.41 -9.21 -12.81
N LEU A 766 -3.67 -9.74 -14.00
CA LEU A 766 -3.58 -11.15 -14.33
C LEU A 766 -2.59 -11.34 -15.46
N PHE A 767 -1.76 -12.37 -15.38
CA PHE A 767 -0.75 -12.72 -16.38
C PHE A 767 -0.92 -14.19 -16.75
N LEU A 768 -1.26 -14.47 -17.99
CA LEU A 768 -1.21 -15.82 -18.54
C LEU A 768 0.10 -15.98 -19.30
N GLY A 769 1.03 -16.75 -18.76
CA GLY A 769 2.37 -16.88 -19.30
C GLY A 769 2.81 -18.33 -19.47
N ASP A 770 3.98 -18.47 -20.07
CA ASP A 770 4.60 -19.76 -20.37
C ASP A 770 4.93 -20.54 -19.09
N GLY A 771 4.56 -21.81 -19.04
CA GLY A 771 4.82 -22.68 -17.90
C GLY A 771 6.30 -22.84 -17.55
N ASP A 772 7.18 -22.72 -18.54
CA ASP A 772 8.64 -22.80 -18.38
C ASP A 772 9.25 -21.51 -17.81
N GLY A 773 8.52 -20.40 -17.91
CA GLY A 773 8.84 -19.15 -17.23
C GLY A 773 8.40 -17.91 -18.00
N PHE A 774 8.04 -16.88 -17.25
CA PHE A 774 7.71 -15.55 -17.76
C PHE A 774 7.95 -14.45 -16.71
N SER A 775 7.99 -13.21 -17.14
CA SER A 775 8.44 -12.12 -16.26
C SER A 775 7.86 -10.75 -16.58
N ILE A 776 8.17 -9.80 -15.71
CA ILE A 776 8.04 -8.37 -15.96
C ILE A 776 9.44 -7.76 -15.97
N LEU A 777 9.78 -7.03 -17.02
CA LEU A 777 11.08 -6.41 -17.21
C LEU A 777 10.93 -4.89 -17.29
N TYR A 778 11.62 -4.14 -16.43
CA TYR A 778 11.83 -2.69 -16.58
C TYR A 778 13.31 -2.44 -16.83
N TYR A 779 13.65 -1.52 -17.73
CA TYR A 779 15.04 -1.18 -18.03
C TYR A 779 15.17 0.26 -18.46
N GLN A 780 16.41 0.74 -18.59
CA GLN A 780 16.71 2.12 -18.97
C GLN A 780 17.30 2.14 -20.37
N ASP A 781 16.80 3.04 -21.21
CA ASP A 781 17.28 3.28 -22.56
C ASP A 781 17.65 4.74 -22.77
N VAL A 782 18.10 5.07 -23.98
CA VAL A 782 18.50 6.43 -24.34
C VAL A 782 17.38 7.45 -24.15
N ASP A 783 16.14 7.11 -24.47
CA ASP A 783 15.01 8.06 -24.43
C ASP A 783 14.68 8.44 -22.99
N SER A 784 14.63 7.46 -22.08
CA SER A 784 14.46 7.70 -20.65
C SER A 784 15.59 8.55 -20.08
N LEU A 785 16.85 8.17 -20.32
CA LEU A 785 18.01 8.86 -19.75
C LEU A 785 18.14 10.29 -20.27
N VAL A 786 17.84 10.55 -21.55
CA VAL A 786 17.82 11.90 -22.12
C VAL A 786 16.68 12.74 -21.56
N TYR A 787 15.49 12.16 -21.38
CA TYR A 787 14.36 12.84 -20.74
C TYR A 787 14.75 13.35 -19.34
N TRP A 788 15.28 12.47 -18.49
CA TRP A 788 15.65 12.82 -17.12
C TRP A 788 16.84 13.78 -17.04
N ALA A 789 17.81 13.66 -17.94
CA ALA A 789 18.89 14.64 -18.07
C ALA A 789 18.35 16.05 -18.41
N ASN A 790 17.32 16.14 -19.24
CA ASN A 790 16.67 17.43 -19.56
C ASN A 790 15.89 17.98 -18.36
N GLU A 791 15.14 17.15 -17.63
CA GLU A 791 14.45 17.60 -16.42
C GLU A 791 15.45 18.12 -15.38
N ALA A 792 16.56 17.41 -15.14
CA ALA A 792 17.66 17.86 -14.29
C ALA A 792 18.19 19.25 -14.71
N ALA A 793 18.44 19.45 -16.01
CA ALA A 793 19.00 20.68 -16.55
C ALA A 793 18.02 21.87 -16.53
N TYR A 794 16.75 21.64 -16.89
CA TYR A 794 15.82 22.71 -17.21
C TYR A 794 14.79 22.99 -16.12
N ARG A 795 14.27 21.94 -15.47
CA ARG A 795 13.30 22.08 -14.39
C ARG A 795 13.99 22.49 -13.09
N TRP A 796 14.96 21.70 -12.66
CA TRP A 796 15.65 21.90 -11.37
C TRP A 796 16.96 22.68 -11.47
N LYS A 797 17.47 22.89 -12.70
CA LYS A 797 18.71 23.64 -12.96
C LYS A 797 19.89 23.11 -12.16
N LEU A 798 19.96 21.78 -12.05
CA LEU A 798 21.00 21.06 -11.35
C LEU A 798 22.32 21.20 -12.10
N ARG A 799 23.42 20.74 -11.49
CA ARG A 799 24.74 20.67 -12.14
C ARG A 799 24.72 19.80 -13.39
N GLY A 800 23.96 18.72 -13.34
CA GLY A 800 23.86 17.71 -14.38
C GLY A 800 23.32 16.38 -13.84
N MET A 801 23.66 15.27 -14.49
CA MET A 801 23.20 13.92 -14.13
C MET A 801 24.39 13.03 -13.73
N CYS A 802 24.20 12.16 -12.74
CA CYS A 802 25.09 11.05 -12.44
C CYS A 802 24.41 9.71 -12.75
N MET A 803 25.17 8.72 -13.21
CA MET A 803 24.60 7.44 -13.66
C MET A 803 25.34 6.22 -13.12
N TRP A 804 24.60 5.31 -12.48
CA TRP A 804 25.10 4.04 -11.94
C TRP A 804 24.76 2.86 -12.87
N SER A 805 25.71 2.17 -13.49
CA SER A 805 27.14 2.50 -13.63
C SER A 805 27.58 2.32 -15.09
N LEU A 806 28.75 2.86 -15.43
CA LEU A 806 29.27 2.87 -16.80
C LEU A 806 29.44 1.45 -17.36
N GLY A 807 28.95 1.22 -18.57
CA GLY A 807 28.95 -0.07 -19.26
C GLY A 807 27.68 -0.90 -19.07
N GLN A 808 26.67 -0.37 -18.36
CA GLN A 808 25.33 -0.97 -18.26
C GLN A 808 24.31 -0.29 -19.19
N GLU A 809 24.54 0.98 -19.53
CA GLU A 809 23.64 1.84 -20.27
C GLU A 809 23.49 1.44 -21.75
N ASP A 810 22.48 2.03 -22.39
CA ASP A 810 22.43 2.13 -23.85
C ASP A 810 23.55 3.06 -24.35
N LEU A 811 24.54 2.51 -25.07
CA LEU A 811 25.69 3.31 -25.55
C LEU A 811 25.28 4.42 -26.52
N ARG A 812 24.07 4.35 -27.12
CA ARG A 812 23.55 5.44 -27.95
C ARG A 812 23.37 6.72 -27.16
N LEU A 813 23.16 6.64 -25.84
CA LEU A 813 23.07 7.80 -24.94
C LEU A 813 24.18 8.82 -25.21
N TRP A 814 25.42 8.34 -25.37
CA TRP A 814 26.57 9.19 -25.56
C TRP A 814 26.49 10.03 -26.84
N GLU A 815 25.81 9.57 -27.88
CA GLU A 815 25.64 10.35 -29.12
C GLU A 815 24.75 11.59 -28.91
N TRP A 816 23.86 11.55 -27.92
CA TRP A 816 22.92 12.64 -27.58
C TRP A 816 23.45 13.59 -26.51
N LEU A 817 24.46 13.18 -25.75
CA LEU A 817 25.08 14.00 -24.72
C LEU A 817 26.05 15.03 -25.32
N PRO A 818 26.06 16.28 -24.81
CA PRO A 818 27.00 17.29 -25.29
C PRO A 818 28.43 16.91 -24.91
N LYS A 819 29.37 17.23 -25.80
CA LYS A 819 30.80 17.15 -25.47
C LYS A 819 31.14 18.16 -24.37
N GLN A 820 31.96 17.75 -23.41
CA GLN A 820 32.46 18.60 -22.32
C GLN A 820 33.71 19.39 -22.73
N ILE A 821 34.22 19.14 -23.94
CA ILE A 821 35.33 19.83 -24.59
C ILE A 821 34.93 20.24 -26.00
N GLU A 822 35.55 21.30 -26.51
CA GLU A 822 35.31 21.82 -27.87
C GLU A 822 35.90 20.93 -28.97
#